data_AF-A0A4Z1GB08-F1
#
_entry.id   AF-A0A4Z1GB08-F1
#
_cell.length_a   1.000
_cell.length_b   1.000
_cell.length_c   1.000
_cell.angle_alpha   90.00
_cell.angle_beta   90.00
_cell.angle_gamma   90.00
#
_symmetry.space_group_name_H-M   'P 1'
#
loop_
_entity.id
_entity.type
_entity.pdbx_description
1 polymer ?
#
loop_
_entity_poly.entity_id
_entity_poly.type
_entity_poly.pdbx_seq_one_letter_code
_entity_poly.pdbx_strand_id
1 'polypeptide(L)'
;MSQYSYSTNPLDSESIRLLGLMPDKDLTSPIHCRLHDYSLRESDRGAHLYEALSYVWGSPENPKVVYINNRSLSVTANLYAALLHLRDRAFERIIWVDSICINQEDNTEKGHQIQLMAKIYGQANRVIVYLGNEAVDSNQALESIRIAAEDDSPSLITNEILQEVGFAQQILMMCGSATIEGYTFSIGFNKLFHKYQSDLPDLIRPVIYLIRGAIFRPKHAIRSSGALSLGALVDMYHTRKATKRHDKVYALLNMSSDIPNLAGLSPDYKVTWKTLLERLIKFTISQAIFVKTWEDKEIALIESKGYVLGHIHSIDVDSTRHERQPVNIEFNNQPSISNEKCHIRWTLQASAKSIQQGDLVCLLKGAQKPTIIRAYKDHFVIIVIAVALQNKMQRKDGCFEHIHSLPSIRNFSRDFLLIWDWEQSPEHLQCQEEYECTIERYSSVPEYSRIETNRVANSINVVLALADARNYEQDVLHRQIKHYEGMLGGENLHVLALKESLAWIYYRQNDVMKAKESFLQLIQVRNDLQGKYHQDTLKSVAKLGLVYMGGVNCDLDERDTIRIFNQIESNIQMSEEDMIQLGRLSNHELMELLLEQKQGNIKVTEEVVIAVAKNWIDGYQILKLLFEKRDEEVTITEKVLTAAVENWDYGYQILQLLFEKRDKEITITEKILTATAGNLENGYQILKLLFEKRGEEIKITEEMVETATRISEARKSDDGYRILKLLFEKRSEEMIFIEGILEIAAKIRYYGKEIIMLLLEKQREKVVITEKVVRAIGESYGDRKEIMMLLLEERGEATISEKAVMQIARHFRMEFMALLLEKQREKLIITEEIVKAAVANYHYGQNIIMLLLEKRGKEVEITEEVLEVAERRSNFKEEVMELLLKHQATNVMIPEKTIKGAITDE
;
A
#
# COMPACT_ATOMS: atom_id res chain seq x y z
N MET A 1 69.30 -8.88 31.86
CA MET A 1 68.43 -7.83 32.41
C MET A 1 67.13 -8.48 32.85
N SER A 2 66.51 -8.03 33.94
CA SER A 2 65.26 -8.61 34.45
C SER A 2 64.08 -8.29 33.52
N GLN A 3 63.21 -9.28 33.28
CA GLN A 3 61.96 -9.09 32.54
C GLN A 3 60.99 -8.21 33.35
N TYR A 4 60.22 -7.37 32.66
CA TYR A 4 59.18 -6.58 33.30
C TYR A 4 58.02 -7.49 33.75
N SER A 5 57.48 -7.23 34.94
CA SER A 5 56.33 -7.93 35.50
C SER A 5 55.35 -6.89 36.03
N TYR A 6 54.07 -7.02 35.68
CA TYR A 6 53.00 -6.15 36.19
C TYR A 6 52.86 -6.29 37.71
N SER A 7 52.39 -5.22 38.36
CA SER A 7 52.06 -5.24 39.79
C SER A 7 50.95 -6.25 40.06
N THR A 8 51.04 -6.98 41.18
CA THR A 8 50.01 -7.94 41.61
C THR A 8 48.80 -7.26 42.24
N ASN A 9 48.87 -5.95 42.51
CA ASN A 9 47.73 -5.21 43.04
C ASN A 9 46.76 -4.88 41.90
N PRO A 10 45.46 -5.21 42.03
CA PRO A 10 44.47 -4.88 41.01
C PRO A 10 44.33 -3.35 40.90
N LEU A 11 44.16 -2.87 39.66
CA LEU A 11 43.79 -1.48 39.40
C LEU A 11 42.41 -1.19 40.02
N ASP A 12 42.20 0.04 40.51
CA ASP A 12 40.87 0.50 40.91
C ASP A 12 39.91 0.47 39.69
N SER A 13 38.61 0.39 39.95
CA SER A 13 37.58 0.11 38.94
C SER A 13 37.45 1.15 37.82
N GLU A 14 38.14 2.29 37.95
CA GLU A 14 38.18 3.37 36.94
C GLU A 14 39.62 3.86 36.69
N SER A 15 40.61 3.01 36.98
CA SER A 15 42.02 3.29 36.74
C SER A 15 42.57 2.51 35.54
N ILE A 16 43.48 3.16 34.82
CA ILE A 16 44.19 2.62 33.67
C ILE A 16 45.69 2.83 33.85
N ARG A 17 46.53 2.13 33.07
CA ARG A 17 47.97 2.45 32.99
C ARG A 17 48.24 3.31 31.77
N LEU A 18 49.10 4.31 31.89
CA LEU A 18 49.59 5.12 30.78
C LEU A 18 51.08 4.89 30.56
N LEU A 19 51.47 4.82 29.29
CA LEU A 19 52.85 4.68 28.84
C LEU A 19 53.47 6.05 28.59
N GLY A 20 54.42 6.45 29.43
CA GLY A 20 55.33 7.56 29.15
C GLY A 20 56.43 7.10 28.22
N LEU A 21 56.37 7.47 26.95
CA LEU A 21 57.39 7.20 25.93
C LEU A 21 58.49 8.27 26.02
N MET A 22 59.70 7.86 26.39
CA MET A 22 60.81 8.78 26.63
C MET A 22 61.42 9.31 25.32
N PRO A 23 61.83 10.59 25.27
CA PRO A 23 62.44 11.16 24.08
C PRO A 23 63.87 10.68 23.88
N ASP A 24 64.30 10.59 22.62
CA ASP A 24 65.70 10.41 22.26
C ASP A 24 66.01 11.09 20.92
N LYS A 25 67.18 11.72 20.82
CA LYS A 25 67.62 12.39 19.57
C LYS A 25 68.00 11.38 18.50
N ASP A 26 68.47 10.20 18.88
CA ASP A 26 68.87 9.13 17.99
C ASP A 26 67.72 8.12 17.83
N LEU A 27 67.28 7.89 16.60
CA LEU A 27 66.23 6.93 16.28
C LEU A 27 66.70 5.47 16.42
N THR A 28 68.00 5.23 16.46
CA THR A 28 68.57 3.89 16.66
C THR A 28 68.72 3.51 18.14
N SER A 29 68.62 4.48 19.05
CA SER A 29 68.61 4.24 20.50
C SER A 29 67.44 3.35 20.92
N PRO A 30 67.63 2.45 21.91
CA PRO A 30 66.54 1.64 22.47
C PRO A 30 65.35 2.48 22.96
N ILE A 31 64.15 1.93 22.83
CA ILE A 31 62.92 2.59 23.30
C ILE A 31 62.81 2.40 24.82
N HIS A 32 62.90 3.50 25.55
CA HIS A 32 62.67 3.55 27.00
C HIS A 32 61.30 4.13 27.31
N CYS A 33 60.59 3.50 28.24
CA CYS A 33 59.26 3.90 28.67
C CYS A 33 59.10 3.85 30.19
N ARG A 34 58.05 4.50 30.67
CA ARG A 34 57.55 4.37 32.05
C ARG A 34 56.06 4.03 32.04
N LEU A 35 55.61 3.26 33.02
CA LEU A 35 54.19 2.98 33.24
C LEU A 35 53.74 3.64 34.53
N HIS A 36 52.61 4.34 34.48
CA HIS A 36 52.01 5.01 35.62
C HIS A 36 50.51 4.75 35.67
N ASP A 37 49.97 4.54 36.87
CA ASP A 37 48.54 4.39 37.09
C ASP A 37 47.85 5.76 36.97
N TYR A 38 46.72 5.80 36.28
CA TYR A 38 45.97 7.01 35.94
C TYR A 38 44.49 6.81 36.24
N SER A 39 43.86 7.78 36.90
CA SER A 39 42.44 7.75 37.22
C SER A 39 41.62 8.45 36.14
N LEU A 40 40.59 7.77 35.63
CA LEU A 40 39.62 8.35 34.70
C LEU A 40 38.47 9.10 35.42
N ARG A 41 38.54 9.30 36.75
CA ARG A 41 37.50 9.98 37.55
C ARG A 41 37.54 11.51 37.46
N GLU A 42 38.71 12.09 37.23
CA GLU A 42 38.94 13.53 37.35
C GLU A 42 39.02 14.19 35.97
N SER A 43 37.88 14.60 35.41
CA SER A 43 37.86 15.61 34.34
C SER A 43 36.57 16.43 34.32
N ASP A 44 36.45 17.39 35.24
CA ASP A 44 35.37 18.40 35.19
C ASP A 44 35.46 19.35 33.97
N ARG A 45 36.46 19.18 33.08
CA ARG A 45 36.80 20.13 31.99
C ARG A 45 37.13 19.53 30.61
N GLY A 46 36.78 18.28 30.29
CA GLY A 46 36.96 17.69 28.95
C GLY A 46 38.07 16.62 28.84
N ALA A 47 38.57 16.34 27.62
CA ALA A 47 39.51 15.25 27.30
C ALA A 47 40.79 15.27 28.15
N HIS A 48 41.28 14.09 28.53
CA HIS A 48 42.53 13.87 29.25
C HIS A 48 43.75 14.11 28.34
N LEU A 49 44.90 14.44 28.93
CA LEU A 49 46.11 14.84 28.20
C LEU A 49 46.89 13.69 27.53
N TYR A 50 46.42 12.44 27.64
CA TYR A 50 47.06 11.31 26.97
C TYR A 50 46.50 11.09 25.57
N GLU A 51 47.27 10.44 24.72
CA GLU A 51 46.85 9.97 23.41
C GLU A 51 46.61 8.46 23.44
N ALA A 52 45.69 7.93 22.64
CA ALA A 52 45.50 6.48 22.53
C ALA A 52 46.01 5.97 21.18
N LEU A 53 46.69 4.83 21.17
CA LEU A 53 47.25 4.23 19.95
C LEU A 53 46.38 3.07 19.45
N SER A 54 45.99 3.18 18.19
CA SER A 54 45.40 2.15 17.36
C SER A 54 46.35 1.68 16.30
N TYR A 55 46.60 0.38 16.26
CA TYR A 55 47.58 -0.18 15.33
C TYR A 55 47.23 -1.63 14.98
N VAL A 56 47.68 -2.04 13.80
CA VAL A 56 47.61 -3.44 13.40
C VAL A 56 48.58 -4.26 14.25
N TRP A 57 48.07 -5.21 15.03
CA TRP A 57 48.86 -5.97 16.02
C TRP A 57 50.11 -6.62 15.38
N GLY A 58 49.97 -7.16 14.16
CA GLY A 58 51.04 -7.82 13.41
C GLY A 58 51.34 -9.24 13.89
N SER A 59 52.31 -9.89 13.25
CA SER A 59 52.71 -11.25 13.64
C SER A 59 53.38 -11.25 15.03
N PRO A 60 53.08 -12.23 15.90
CA PRO A 60 53.83 -12.44 17.14
C PRO A 60 55.25 -12.99 16.87
N GLU A 61 55.53 -13.41 15.64
CA GLU A 61 56.85 -13.87 15.21
C GLU A 61 57.84 -12.70 15.19
N ASN A 62 59.06 -12.93 15.68
CA ASN A 62 60.13 -11.93 15.78
C ASN A 62 59.80 -10.70 16.67
N PRO A 63 59.52 -10.91 17.97
CA PRO A 63 59.22 -9.81 18.90
C PRO A 63 60.40 -8.85 19.06
N LYS A 64 60.09 -7.57 19.23
CA LYS A 64 61.06 -6.51 19.56
C LYS A 64 61.00 -6.21 21.06
N VAL A 65 62.02 -5.57 21.59
CA VAL A 65 62.14 -5.29 23.03
C VAL A 65 62.06 -3.78 23.27
N VAL A 66 61.21 -3.40 24.22
CA VAL A 66 61.17 -2.06 24.82
C VAL A 66 61.53 -2.16 26.30
N TYR A 67 61.96 -1.05 26.91
CA TYR A 67 62.42 -1.02 28.29
C TYR A 67 61.48 -0.20 29.18
N ILE A 68 60.71 -0.86 30.03
CA ILE A 68 59.83 -0.20 31.02
C ILE A 68 60.56 -0.13 32.35
N ASN A 69 60.83 1.07 32.87
CA ASN A 69 61.58 1.27 34.11
C ASN A 69 62.89 0.42 34.17
N ASN A 70 63.62 0.39 33.05
CA ASN A 70 64.86 -0.39 32.83
C ASN A 70 64.71 -1.93 32.83
N ARG A 71 63.48 -2.45 32.70
CA ARG A 71 63.20 -3.88 32.54
C ARG A 71 62.67 -4.16 31.13
N SER A 72 63.07 -5.30 30.55
CA SER A 72 62.69 -5.64 29.18
C SER A 72 61.26 -6.16 29.09
N LEU A 73 60.47 -5.62 28.16
CA LEU A 73 59.16 -6.12 27.75
C LEU A 73 59.18 -6.43 26.25
N SER A 74 58.67 -7.59 25.86
CA SER A 74 58.53 -7.99 24.45
C SER A 74 57.26 -7.41 23.85
N VAL A 75 57.38 -6.82 22.66
CA VAL A 75 56.29 -6.23 21.88
C VAL A 75 56.36 -6.72 20.43
N THR A 76 55.26 -6.63 19.68
CA THR A 76 55.27 -7.00 18.26
C THR A 76 56.09 -6.00 17.43
N ALA A 77 56.54 -6.44 16.26
CA ALA A 77 57.32 -5.58 15.34
C ALA A 77 56.54 -4.33 14.92
N ASN A 78 55.23 -4.47 14.68
CA ASN A 78 54.36 -3.35 14.32
C ASN A 78 54.24 -2.33 15.45
N LEU A 79 54.05 -2.78 16.70
CA LEU A 79 53.99 -1.86 17.83
C LEU A 79 55.33 -1.14 18.04
N TYR A 80 56.44 -1.85 17.93
CA TYR A 80 57.77 -1.25 18.03
C TYR A 80 57.97 -0.15 16.98
N ALA A 81 57.57 -0.43 15.73
CA ALA A 81 57.62 0.56 14.65
C ALA A 81 56.74 1.77 14.94
N ALA A 82 55.49 1.55 15.40
CA ALA A 82 54.58 2.63 15.79
C ALA A 82 55.19 3.51 16.90
N LEU A 83 55.68 2.91 17.99
CA LEU A 83 56.33 3.62 19.09
C LEU A 83 57.58 4.38 18.64
N LEU A 84 58.36 3.82 17.72
CA LEU A 84 59.54 4.49 17.16
C LEU A 84 59.16 5.77 16.39
N HIS A 85 58.12 5.71 15.57
CA HIS A 85 57.61 6.88 14.84
C HIS A 85 56.90 7.90 15.74
N LEU A 86 56.35 7.45 16.87
CA LEU A 86 55.71 8.32 17.84
C LEU A 86 56.70 8.98 18.81
N ARG A 87 57.92 8.45 18.94
CA ARG A 87 58.96 8.95 19.83
C ARG A 87 59.41 10.33 19.39
N ASP A 88 59.22 11.31 20.27
CA ASP A 88 59.70 12.67 20.06
C ASP A 88 61.20 12.79 20.41
N ARG A 89 61.87 13.81 19.88
CA ARG A 89 63.32 14.01 20.10
C ARG A 89 63.65 14.74 21.41
N ALA A 90 62.68 15.44 21.98
CA ALA A 90 62.89 16.36 23.09
C ALA A 90 61.89 16.15 24.24
N PHE A 91 60.66 15.70 23.96
CA PHE A 91 59.59 15.63 24.95
C PHE A 91 59.10 14.21 25.21
N GLU A 92 58.76 13.93 26.46
CA GLU A 92 58.04 12.71 26.82
C GLU A 92 56.62 12.75 26.25
N ARG A 93 56.18 11.62 25.71
CA ARG A 93 54.85 11.47 25.11
C ARG A 93 54.03 10.47 25.90
N ILE A 94 52.84 10.86 26.35
CA ILE A 94 51.97 10.03 27.19
C ILE A 94 50.94 9.35 26.31
N ILE A 95 51.04 8.03 26.19
CA ILE A 95 50.23 7.22 25.26
C ILE A 95 49.57 6.07 26.02
N TRP A 96 48.34 5.73 25.68
CA TRP A 96 47.72 4.47 26.07
C TRP A 96 47.84 3.46 24.92
N VAL A 97 48.36 2.26 25.22
CA VAL A 97 48.54 1.17 24.26
C VAL A 97 48.03 -0.11 24.91
N ASP A 98 47.02 -0.75 24.34
CA ASP A 98 46.33 -1.92 24.91
C ASP A 98 47.27 -3.07 25.32
N SER A 99 48.24 -3.43 24.48
CA SER A 99 49.15 -4.55 24.70
C SER A 99 50.20 -4.32 25.80
N ILE A 100 50.44 -3.06 26.19
CA ILE A 100 51.41 -2.68 27.24
C ILE A 100 50.70 -2.16 28.50
N CYS A 101 49.60 -1.44 28.33
CA CYS A 101 48.87 -0.84 29.45
C CYS A 101 47.94 -1.86 30.13
N ILE A 102 47.51 -2.91 29.44
CA ILE A 102 46.71 -4.01 29.99
C ILE A 102 47.60 -5.24 30.20
N ASN A 103 47.44 -5.89 31.35
CA ASN A 103 48.05 -7.18 31.60
C ASN A 103 47.30 -8.26 30.80
N GLN A 104 47.83 -8.60 29.61
CA GLN A 104 47.18 -9.53 28.68
C GLN A 104 47.07 -10.97 29.23
N GLU A 105 47.84 -11.31 30.26
CA GLU A 105 47.84 -12.64 30.90
C GLU A 105 46.75 -12.77 31.99
N ASP A 106 46.15 -11.65 32.44
CA ASP A 106 45.07 -11.64 33.42
C ASP A 106 43.72 -11.39 32.72
N ASN A 107 42.93 -12.45 32.54
CA ASN A 107 41.61 -12.33 31.89
C ASN A 107 40.61 -11.49 32.71
N THR A 108 40.78 -11.38 34.03
CA THR A 108 39.92 -10.55 34.89
C THR A 108 40.26 -9.08 34.69
N GLU A 109 41.54 -8.71 34.73
CA GLU A 109 41.98 -7.36 34.40
C GLU A 109 41.60 -7.00 32.96
N LYS A 110 41.86 -7.89 31.99
CA LYS A 110 41.53 -7.68 30.59
C LYS A 110 40.03 -7.46 30.39
N GLY A 111 39.18 -8.28 30.99
CA GLY A 111 37.72 -8.10 30.92
C GLY A 111 37.29 -6.75 31.49
N HIS A 112 37.90 -6.30 32.59
CA HIS A 112 37.62 -5.01 33.20
C HIS A 112 38.12 -3.83 32.34
N GLN A 113 39.35 -3.87 31.84
CA GLN A 113 39.92 -2.83 30.99
C GLN A 113 39.20 -2.72 29.63
N ILE A 114 38.72 -3.84 29.07
CA ILE A 114 37.89 -3.84 27.85
C ILE A 114 36.57 -3.09 28.09
N GLN A 115 35.96 -3.21 29.27
CA GLN A 115 34.76 -2.42 29.63
C GLN A 115 35.06 -0.91 29.69
N LEU A 116 36.31 -0.53 29.99
CA LEU A 116 36.73 0.87 30.04
C LEU A 116 37.17 1.42 28.66
N MET A 117 37.38 0.61 27.63
CA MET A 117 37.90 1.08 26.32
C MET A 117 37.12 2.25 25.72
N ALA A 118 35.79 2.26 25.82
CA ALA A 118 34.98 3.39 25.35
C ALA A 118 35.34 4.71 26.03
N LYS A 119 35.55 4.66 27.35
CA LYS A 119 35.96 5.79 28.17
C LYS A 119 37.41 6.18 27.85
N ILE A 120 38.29 5.21 27.64
CA ILE A 120 39.70 5.42 27.29
C ILE A 120 39.84 6.16 25.95
N TYR A 121 39.36 5.58 24.85
CA TYR A 121 39.46 6.22 23.54
C TYR A 121 38.61 7.49 23.42
N GLY A 122 37.45 7.53 24.09
CA GLY A 122 36.54 8.66 24.07
C GLY A 122 37.04 9.87 24.87
N GLN A 123 37.88 9.67 25.89
CA GLN A 123 38.46 10.76 26.69
C GLN A 123 39.93 11.04 26.37
N ALA A 124 40.59 10.26 25.51
CA ALA A 124 41.92 10.61 25.02
C ALA A 124 41.90 11.96 24.28
N ASN A 125 42.99 12.73 24.37
CA ASN A 125 43.17 13.98 23.64
C ASN A 125 43.02 13.76 22.13
N ARG A 126 43.58 12.65 21.63
CA ARG A 126 43.38 12.12 20.28
C ARG A 126 43.65 10.62 20.23
N VAL A 127 43.09 9.98 19.21
CA VAL A 127 43.40 8.59 18.85
C VAL A 127 44.27 8.59 17.61
N ILE A 128 45.40 7.90 17.69
CA ILE A 128 46.37 7.78 16.61
C ILE A 128 46.18 6.43 15.96
N VAL A 129 45.90 6.42 14.67
CA VAL A 129 45.70 5.23 13.85
C VAL A 129 46.97 4.97 13.04
N TYR A 130 47.76 3.98 13.44
CA TYR A 130 48.99 3.57 12.78
C TYR A 130 48.73 2.41 11.81
N LEU A 131 48.91 2.68 10.52
CA LEU A 131 48.57 1.78 9.41
C LEU A 131 49.73 0.88 8.98
N GLY A 132 50.94 1.13 9.49
CA GLY A 132 52.17 0.39 9.15
C GLY A 132 53.32 1.29 8.69
N ASN A 133 54.47 0.66 8.39
CA ASN A 133 55.66 1.33 7.84
C ASN A 133 55.42 1.84 6.42
N GLU A 134 56.22 2.81 5.99
CA GLU A 134 56.19 3.33 4.62
C GLU A 134 56.52 2.21 3.62
N ALA A 135 55.55 1.84 2.78
CA ALA A 135 55.81 1.15 1.52
C ALA A 135 56.18 2.20 0.45
N VAL A 136 56.75 1.74 -0.68
CA VAL A 136 57.26 2.61 -1.77
C VAL A 136 56.26 3.71 -2.18
N ASP A 137 54.94 3.43 -2.08
CA ASP A 137 53.88 4.33 -2.52
C ASP A 137 52.97 4.85 -1.37
N SER A 138 53.25 4.53 -0.10
CA SER A 138 52.35 4.87 1.03
C SER A 138 52.20 6.38 1.26
N ASN A 139 53.30 7.13 1.16
CA ASN A 139 53.28 8.59 1.29
C ASN A 139 52.53 9.23 0.12
N GLN A 140 52.68 8.69 -1.09
CA GLN A 140 51.98 9.13 -2.28
C GLN A 140 50.47 8.83 -2.19
N ALA A 141 50.07 7.70 -1.61
CA ALA A 141 48.67 7.36 -1.37
C ALA A 141 47.98 8.30 -0.37
N LEU A 142 48.61 8.56 0.79
CA LEU A 142 48.09 9.53 1.76
C LEU A 142 48.02 10.95 1.18
N GLU A 143 49.02 11.33 0.39
CA GLU A 143 49.05 12.61 -0.32
C GLU A 143 47.94 12.68 -1.38
N SER A 144 47.72 11.63 -2.16
CA SER A 144 46.61 11.53 -3.11
C SER A 144 45.25 11.60 -2.43
N ILE A 145 45.07 10.99 -1.26
CA ILE A 145 43.84 11.13 -0.47
C ILE A 145 43.66 12.57 0.01
N ARG A 146 44.73 13.22 0.48
CA ARG A 146 44.69 14.63 0.89
C ARG A 146 44.35 15.54 -0.29
N ILE A 147 45.03 15.36 -1.42
CA ILE A 147 44.80 16.08 -2.67
C ILE A 147 43.39 15.83 -3.15
N ALA A 148 42.86 14.61 -3.12
CA ALA A 148 41.47 14.35 -3.53
C ALA A 148 40.41 14.96 -2.61
N ALA A 149 40.73 15.17 -1.33
CA ALA A 149 39.88 15.99 -0.49
C ALA A 149 39.78 17.43 -1.04
N GLU A 150 40.83 17.90 -1.72
CA GLU A 150 40.97 19.21 -2.39
C GLU A 150 40.53 19.20 -3.89
N ASP A 151 41.04 18.34 -4.79
CA ASP A 151 40.43 17.73 -6.00
C ASP A 151 41.38 16.72 -6.74
N ASP A 152 40.79 15.66 -7.33
CA ASP A 152 41.19 14.75 -8.45
C ASP A 152 42.59 14.08 -8.59
N SER A 153 42.96 13.07 -7.76
CA SER A 153 43.62 11.76 -8.16
C SER A 153 44.12 10.85 -6.97
N PRO A 154 44.15 9.48 -7.06
CA PRO A 154 44.14 8.54 -5.89
C PRO A 154 45.36 7.62 -5.60
N SER A 155 45.41 7.06 -4.37
CA SER A 155 45.76 5.63 -4.05
C SER A 155 45.42 5.18 -2.59
N LEU A 156 45.36 3.85 -2.33
CA LEU A 156 44.63 3.05 -1.29
C LEU A 156 45.26 2.85 0.12
N ILE A 157 44.44 2.47 1.14
CA ILE A 157 44.85 1.99 2.49
C ILE A 157 43.93 0.84 3.04
N THR A 158 44.52 -0.04 3.88
CA THR A 158 44.07 -1.35 4.41
C THR A 158 43.23 -1.32 5.73
N ASN A 159 43.02 -2.49 6.36
CA ASN A 159 41.69 -3.03 6.67
C ASN A 159 41.45 -3.56 8.12
N GLU A 160 41.97 -2.93 9.19
CA GLU A 160 41.87 -3.53 10.55
C GLU A 160 41.78 -2.54 11.74
N ILE A 161 40.85 -1.57 11.76
CA ILE A 161 40.67 -0.66 12.91
C ILE A 161 39.19 -0.33 13.16
N LEU A 162 38.69 -0.59 14.36
CA LEU A 162 37.25 -0.47 14.63
C LEU A 162 36.86 0.27 15.91
N GLN A 163 37.18 -0.28 17.08
CA GLN A 163 36.70 0.28 18.36
C GLN A 163 37.31 1.65 18.64
N GLU A 164 38.57 1.80 18.29
CA GLU A 164 39.45 2.90 18.67
C GLU A 164 39.02 4.20 17.99
N VAL A 165 38.58 4.07 16.75
CA VAL A 165 38.03 5.13 15.89
C VAL A 165 36.57 5.46 16.23
N GLY A 166 35.82 4.49 16.74
CA GLY A 166 34.39 4.64 17.05
C GLY A 166 34.06 5.55 18.22
N PHE A 167 35.02 5.78 19.13
CA PHE A 167 34.87 6.66 20.30
C PHE A 167 35.71 7.93 20.24
N ALA A 168 36.79 7.94 19.45
CA ALA A 168 37.72 9.06 19.33
C ALA A 168 37.02 10.40 19.06
N GLN A 169 37.37 11.46 19.78
CA GLN A 169 36.89 12.82 19.44
C GLN A 169 37.76 13.46 18.34
N GLN A 170 39.03 13.05 18.27
CA GLN A 170 40.01 13.47 17.26
C GLN A 170 40.79 12.24 16.79
N ILE A 171 40.94 12.08 15.47
CA ILE A 171 41.64 10.93 14.87
C ILE A 171 42.74 11.46 13.97
N LEU A 172 43.96 10.95 14.18
CA LEU A 172 45.10 11.19 13.31
C LEU A 172 45.50 9.87 12.67
N MET A 173 45.44 9.79 11.33
CA MET A 173 45.91 8.62 10.60
C MET A 173 47.41 8.79 10.32
N MET A 174 48.19 7.75 10.55
CA MET A 174 49.65 7.71 10.39
C MET A 174 50.07 6.49 9.58
N CYS A 175 50.93 6.68 8.59
CA CYS A 175 51.64 5.60 7.90
C CYS A 175 53.12 5.98 7.81
N GLY A 176 53.98 5.25 8.52
CA GLY A 176 55.35 5.68 8.77
C GLY A 176 55.43 7.07 9.39
N SER A 177 56.09 8.01 8.71
CA SER A 177 56.20 9.42 9.12
C SER A 177 55.08 10.32 8.57
N ALA A 178 54.33 9.88 7.56
CA ALA A 178 53.24 10.65 6.97
C ALA A 178 51.99 10.62 7.86
N THR A 179 51.31 11.78 7.94
CA THR A 179 50.12 11.95 8.78
C THR A 179 49.00 12.68 8.05
N ILE A 180 47.74 12.33 8.33
CA ILE A 180 46.55 13.01 7.82
C ILE A 180 45.45 13.02 8.88
N GLU A 181 44.73 14.14 9.00
CA GLU A 181 43.57 14.24 9.88
C GLU A 181 42.45 13.29 9.41
N GLY A 182 41.80 12.59 10.35
CA GLY A 182 40.81 11.56 10.03
C GLY A 182 39.65 12.07 9.18
N TYR A 183 39.15 13.29 9.46
CA TYR A 183 38.06 13.86 8.65
C TYR A 183 38.49 14.11 7.20
N THR A 184 39.69 14.66 6.99
CA THR A 184 40.29 14.87 5.65
C THR A 184 40.48 13.55 4.92
N PHE A 185 41.00 12.53 5.62
CA PHE A 185 41.11 11.17 5.10
C PHE A 185 39.73 10.63 4.64
N SER A 186 38.69 10.77 5.45
CA SER A 186 37.34 10.28 5.13
C SER A 186 36.73 10.95 3.89
N ILE A 187 36.94 12.26 3.68
CA ILE A 187 36.41 12.98 2.52
C ILE A 187 37.17 12.59 1.26
N GLY A 188 38.51 12.64 1.31
CA GLY A 188 39.35 12.33 0.16
C GLY A 188 39.15 10.91 -0.32
N PHE A 189 39.09 9.95 0.61
CA PHE A 189 38.87 8.53 0.30
C PHE A 189 37.53 8.29 -0.41
N ASN A 190 36.44 8.87 0.09
CA ASN A 190 35.11 8.73 -0.54
C ASN A 190 35.06 9.32 -1.96
N LYS A 191 35.68 10.48 -2.19
CA LYS A 191 35.73 11.13 -3.52
C LYS A 191 36.51 10.29 -4.53
N LEU A 192 37.66 9.75 -4.13
CA LEU A 192 38.49 8.89 -4.96
C LEU A 192 37.77 7.60 -5.37
N PHE A 193 37.00 7.05 -4.45
CA PHE A 193 36.27 5.82 -4.67
C PHE A 193 35.22 5.93 -5.79
N HIS A 194 34.41 6.99 -5.75
CA HIS A 194 33.37 7.23 -6.77
C HIS A 194 33.95 7.38 -8.19
N LYS A 195 35.18 7.86 -8.34
CA LYS A 195 35.81 8.12 -9.63
C LYS A 195 36.41 6.88 -10.30
N TYR A 196 36.83 5.88 -9.53
CA TYR A 196 37.59 4.73 -10.06
C TYR A 196 36.79 3.43 -10.20
N GLN A 197 35.49 3.44 -9.88
CA GLN A 197 34.57 2.30 -10.10
C GLN A 197 35.16 0.94 -9.68
N SER A 198 35.99 0.93 -8.64
CA SER A 198 36.58 -0.28 -8.09
C SER A 198 35.60 -0.82 -7.06
N ASP A 199 35.38 -2.13 -7.05
CA ASP A 199 34.66 -2.77 -5.96
C ASP A 199 35.48 -2.57 -4.68
N LEU A 200 35.09 -1.61 -3.81
CA LEU A 200 35.68 -1.60 -2.47
C LEU A 200 35.23 -2.90 -1.79
N PRO A 201 36.12 -3.54 -1.02
CA PRO A 201 35.69 -4.40 0.07
C PRO A 201 34.55 -3.74 0.85
N ASP A 202 33.37 -4.39 0.89
CA ASP A 202 32.22 -3.98 1.72
C ASP A 202 32.63 -3.67 3.18
N LEU A 203 33.76 -4.24 3.60
CA LEU A 203 34.44 -4.03 4.87
C LEU A 203 34.77 -2.56 5.20
N ILE A 204 35.13 -1.68 4.25
CA ILE A 204 35.73 -0.36 4.59
C ILE A 204 34.67 0.72 4.89
N ARG A 205 33.49 0.68 4.27
CA ARG A 205 32.43 1.71 4.42
C ARG A 205 32.04 1.95 5.90
N PRO A 206 31.85 0.93 6.74
CA PRO A 206 31.51 1.12 8.15
C PRO A 206 32.58 1.84 8.99
N VAL A 207 33.85 1.79 8.60
CA VAL A 207 34.96 2.45 9.34
C VAL A 207 35.08 3.92 8.93
N ILE A 208 34.99 4.22 7.63
CA ILE A 208 35.00 5.59 7.11
C ILE A 208 33.87 6.43 7.75
N TYR A 209 32.70 5.82 7.97
CA TYR A 209 31.60 6.40 8.74
C TYR A 209 31.98 6.84 10.16
N LEU A 210 32.67 5.98 10.92
CA LEU A 210 33.10 6.30 12.28
C LEU A 210 34.16 7.41 12.30
N ILE A 211 35.09 7.40 11.34
CA ILE A 211 36.13 8.42 11.22
C ILE A 211 35.50 9.79 10.94
N ARG A 212 34.59 9.87 9.96
CA ARG A 212 33.87 11.11 9.61
C ARG A 212 33.07 11.67 10.78
N GLY A 213 32.42 10.79 11.54
CA GLY A 213 31.58 11.14 12.69
C GLY A 213 32.32 11.66 13.92
N ALA A 214 33.64 11.43 14.01
CA ALA A 214 34.45 11.76 15.19
C ALA A 214 34.38 13.24 15.58
N ILE A 215 34.45 14.15 14.60
CA ILE A 215 34.45 15.61 14.84
C ILE A 215 33.13 16.15 15.42
N PHE A 216 32.03 15.40 15.28
CA PHE A 216 30.70 15.78 15.75
C PHE A 216 30.39 15.25 17.16
N ARG A 217 31.32 14.50 17.79
CA ARG A 217 31.15 13.95 19.13
C ARG A 217 31.37 15.06 20.19
N PRO A 218 30.47 15.20 21.19
CA PRO A 218 30.55 16.29 22.16
C PRO A 218 31.73 16.12 23.12
N LYS A 219 32.50 17.19 23.36
CA LYS A 219 33.70 17.18 24.22
C LYS A 219 33.43 16.99 25.72
N HIS A 220 32.21 17.26 26.18
CA HIS A 220 31.85 17.33 27.60
C HIS A 220 30.78 16.32 28.04
N ALA A 221 30.32 15.46 27.14
CA ALA A 221 29.37 14.42 27.47
C ALA A 221 29.93 13.09 27.00
N ILE A 222 30.36 12.25 27.95
CA ILE A 222 30.38 10.80 27.74
C ILE A 222 28.90 10.43 27.64
N ARG A 223 28.28 10.63 26.47
CA ARG A 223 27.00 9.96 26.24
C ARG A 223 27.32 8.48 26.36
N SER A 224 26.81 7.86 27.42
CA SER A 224 26.34 6.49 27.31
C SER A 224 25.42 6.44 26.08
N SER A 225 25.50 5.32 25.36
CA SER A 225 24.81 5.03 24.10
C SER A 225 25.40 5.69 22.85
N GLY A 226 26.21 4.91 22.12
CA GLY A 226 26.35 5.15 20.69
C GLY A 226 24.96 5.15 20.07
N ALA A 227 24.74 5.96 19.03
CA ALA A 227 23.41 6.11 18.41
C ALA A 227 22.86 4.83 17.74
N LEU A 228 23.52 3.68 17.92
CA LEU A 228 23.28 2.41 17.25
C LEU A 228 23.15 1.29 18.29
N SER A 229 22.17 0.41 18.09
CA SER A 229 22.01 -0.82 18.88
C SER A 229 23.11 -1.83 18.60
N LEU A 230 23.34 -2.77 19.51
CA LEU A 230 24.33 -3.83 19.39
C LEU A 230 24.16 -4.61 18.09
N GLY A 231 22.91 -4.93 17.73
CA GLY A 231 22.61 -5.62 16.47
C GLY A 231 23.10 -4.86 15.22
N ALA A 232 23.00 -3.53 15.21
CA ALA A 232 23.47 -2.70 14.10
C ALA A 232 24.99 -2.62 14.06
N LEU A 233 25.65 -2.55 15.22
CA LEU A 233 27.11 -2.57 15.31
C LEU A 233 27.68 -3.93 14.89
N VAL A 234 27.06 -5.03 15.33
CA VAL A 234 27.50 -6.37 14.92
C VAL A 234 27.33 -6.52 13.41
N ASP A 235 26.20 -6.10 12.85
CA ASP A 235 25.94 -6.10 11.41
C ASP A 235 27.02 -5.37 10.61
N MET A 236 27.50 -4.24 11.14
CA MET A 236 28.54 -3.42 10.50
C MET A 236 29.92 -4.09 10.51
N TYR A 237 30.21 -4.95 11.48
CA TYR A 237 31.60 -5.23 11.86
C TYR A 237 31.96 -6.69 12.13
N HIS A 238 30.99 -7.61 12.05
CA HIS A 238 31.20 -9.02 12.36
C HIS A 238 32.24 -9.72 11.46
N THR A 239 32.48 -9.21 10.25
CA THR A 239 33.46 -9.73 9.28
C THR A 239 34.92 -9.36 9.64
N ARG A 240 35.15 -8.55 10.68
CA ARG A 240 36.50 -8.17 11.12
C ARG A 240 37.22 -9.31 11.83
N LYS A 241 38.55 -9.35 11.69
CA LYS A 241 39.39 -10.32 12.41
C LYS A 241 39.50 -9.95 13.88
N ALA A 242 39.59 -10.96 14.74
CA ALA A 242 39.84 -10.80 16.16
C ALA A 242 40.70 -11.98 16.65
N THR A 243 41.61 -11.71 17.59
CA THR A 243 42.49 -12.74 18.18
C THR A 243 41.68 -13.79 18.95
N LYS A 244 40.67 -13.36 19.72
CA LYS A 244 39.61 -14.23 20.27
C LYS A 244 38.28 -13.85 19.63
N ARG A 245 37.48 -14.83 19.21
CA ARG A 245 36.17 -14.58 18.57
C ARG A 245 35.22 -13.75 19.44
N HIS A 246 35.26 -13.97 20.76
CA HIS A 246 34.50 -13.21 21.75
C HIS A 246 34.71 -11.71 21.64
N ASP A 247 35.92 -11.29 21.25
CA ASP A 247 36.25 -9.86 21.13
C ASP A 247 35.44 -9.21 20.01
N LYS A 248 34.97 -9.93 18.98
CA LYS A 248 34.07 -9.38 17.95
C LYS A 248 32.74 -8.87 18.53
N VAL A 249 32.31 -9.41 19.66
CA VAL A 249 31.06 -9.05 20.34
C VAL A 249 31.33 -8.11 21.51
N TYR A 250 32.24 -8.51 22.40
CA TYR A 250 32.57 -7.75 23.62
C TYR A 250 33.12 -6.36 23.30
N ALA A 251 33.81 -6.22 22.17
CA ALA A 251 34.27 -4.94 21.67
C ALA A 251 33.15 -3.92 21.46
N LEU A 252 32.00 -4.38 20.97
CA LEU A 252 30.90 -3.55 20.51
C LEU A 252 29.92 -3.20 21.62
N LEU A 253 29.97 -3.88 22.76
CA LEU A 253 29.05 -3.67 23.88
C LEU A 253 29.10 -2.24 24.40
N ASN A 254 30.30 -1.68 24.55
CA ASN A 254 30.45 -0.32 25.05
C ASN A 254 30.10 0.74 24.01
N MET A 255 30.01 0.36 22.73
CA MET A 255 29.58 1.23 21.62
C MET A 255 28.04 1.25 21.48
N SER A 256 27.38 0.23 22.01
CA SER A 256 25.95 0.02 21.87
C SER A 256 25.12 0.98 22.71
N SER A 257 23.93 1.34 22.21
CA SER A 257 22.87 1.95 23.01
C SER A 257 22.19 1.02 24.00
N ASP A 258 22.31 -0.28 23.78
CA ASP A 258 21.55 -1.28 24.52
C ASP A 258 22.22 -1.60 25.87
N ILE A 259 21.47 -2.20 26.81
CA ILE A 259 21.97 -2.61 28.13
C ILE A 259 22.22 -4.14 28.11
N PRO A 260 23.40 -4.61 27.66
CA PRO A 260 23.67 -6.03 27.44
C PRO A 260 23.78 -6.86 28.73
N ASN A 261 23.94 -6.21 29.89
CA ASN A 261 24.13 -6.88 31.18
C ASN A 261 22.93 -7.76 31.58
N LEU A 262 21.71 -7.38 31.16
CA LEU A 262 20.49 -8.15 31.43
C LEU A 262 20.36 -9.43 30.58
N ALA A 263 21.12 -9.54 29.49
CA ALA A 263 21.09 -10.67 28.55
C ALA A 263 22.25 -11.65 28.72
N GLY A 264 23.09 -11.47 29.75
CA GLY A 264 24.27 -12.31 29.98
C GLY A 264 25.33 -12.19 28.87
N LEU A 265 25.39 -11.02 28.22
CA LEU A 265 26.36 -10.68 27.18
C LEU A 265 27.58 -9.93 27.73
N SER A 266 27.69 -9.73 29.04
CA SER A 266 28.86 -9.10 29.67
C SER A 266 30.16 -9.87 29.35
N PRO A 267 31.32 -9.19 29.25
CA PRO A 267 32.61 -9.84 29.00
C PRO A 267 32.92 -10.94 30.02
N ASP A 268 32.83 -12.20 29.59
CA ASP A 268 33.20 -13.39 30.36
C ASP A 268 33.80 -14.44 29.42
N TYR A 269 35.14 -14.49 29.39
CA TYR A 269 35.89 -15.42 28.54
C TYR A 269 35.79 -16.89 28.97
N LYS A 270 35.07 -17.21 30.06
CA LYS A 270 34.74 -18.60 30.43
C LYS A 270 33.55 -19.14 29.63
N VAL A 271 32.70 -18.27 29.09
CA VAL A 271 31.57 -18.66 28.23
C VAL A 271 32.11 -19.14 26.89
N THR A 272 31.56 -20.22 26.33
CA THR A 272 31.99 -20.72 25.02
C THR A 272 31.51 -19.83 23.87
N TRP A 273 32.17 -19.89 22.72
CA TRP A 273 31.82 -19.07 21.56
C TRP A 273 30.39 -19.37 21.08
N LYS A 274 30.05 -20.66 20.97
CA LYS A 274 28.71 -21.14 20.60
C LYS A 274 27.61 -20.47 21.44
N THR A 275 27.81 -20.47 22.77
CA THR A 275 26.84 -19.94 23.74
C THR A 275 26.73 -18.42 23.63
N LEU A 276 27.86 -17.72 23.44
CA LEU A 276 27.88 -16.27 23.29
C LEU A 276 27.12 -15.84 22.02
N LEU A 277 27.37 -16.50 20.89
CA LEU A 277 26.73 -16.19 19.61
C LEU A 277 25.21 -16.45 19.66
N GLU A 278 24.78 -17.53 20.31
CA GLU A 278 23.35 -17.83 20.51
C GLU A 278 22.65 -16.73 21.33
N ARG A 279 23.27 -16.31 22.45
CA ARG A 279 22.74 -15.22 23.29
C ARG A 279 22.64 -13.91 22.51
N LEU A 280 23.64 -13.60 21.69
CA LEU A 280 23.66 -12.39 20.87
C LEU A 280 22.50 -12.35 19.87
N ILE A 281 22.25 -13.46 19.18
CA ILE A 281 21.18 -13.56 18.18
C ILE A 281 19.80 -13.43 18.85
N LYS A 282 19.59 -14.14 19.96
CA LYS A 282 18.34 -14.05 20.74
C LYS A 282 18.10 -12.67 21.34
N PHE A 283 19.16 -11.97 21.71
CA PHE A 283 19.09 -10.59 22.17
C PHE A 283 18.74 -9.62 21.03
N THR A 284 19.31 -9.84 19.84
CA THR A 284 19.15 -8.94 18.70
C THR A 284 17.80 -9.09 18.01
N ILE A 285 17.32 -10.33 17.85
CA ILE A 285 16.07 -10.65 17.15
C ILE A 285 14.96 -10.86 18.18
N SER A 286 14.94 -12.01 18.86
CA SER A 286 13.92 -12.36 19.85
C SER A 286 14.31 -13.59 20.66
N GLN A 287 13.72 -13.78 21.83
CA GLN A 287 13.83 -15.04 22.58
C GLN A 287 12.97 -16.18 21.96
N ALA A 288 12.03 -15.84 21.07
CA ALA A 288 11.07 -16.78 20.50
C ALA A 288 11.60 -17.60 19.30
N ILE A 289 12.81 -17.31 18.82
CA ILE A 289 13.41 -17.98 17.65
C ILE A 289 14.25 -19.18 18.06
N PHE A 290 14.33 -20.17 17.17
CA PHE A 290 15.25 -21.28 17.33
C PHE A 290 16.59 -20.92 16.67
N VAL A 291 17.69 -21.12 17.40
CA VAL A 291 19.04 -20.73 16.98
C VAL A 291 19.98 -21.89 17.25
N LYS A 292 20.84 -22.20 16.28
CA LYS A 292 21.88 -23.21 16.39
C LYS A 292 23.21 -22.63 15.93
N THR A 293 24.23 -22.83 16.75
CA THR A 293 25.59 -22.32 16.57
C THR A 293 26.60 -23.44 16.85
N TRP A 294 27.86 -23.23 16.49
CA TRP A 294 28.96 -24.20 16.67
C TRP A 294 30.15 -23.55 17.38
N GLU A 295 31.04 -24.37 17.94
CA GLU A 295 32.22 -23.86 18.65
C GLU A 295 33.34 -23.47 17.67
N ASP A 296 33.50 -24.25 16.61
CA ASP A 296 34.55 -24.12 15.61
C ASP A 296 34.18 -23.20 14.45
N LYS A 297 32.90 -22.80 14.30
CA LYS A 297 32.40 -21.97 13.20
C LYS A 297 31.78 -20.65 13.64
N GLU A 298 31.91 -19.61 12.83
CA GLU A 298 31.24 -18.31 13.01
C GLU A 298 29.97 -18.21 12.17
N ILE A 299 29.15 -19.26 12.25
CA ILE A 299 27.90 -19.40 11.48
C ILE A 299 26.76 -19.68 12.45
N ALA A 300 25.58 -19.11 12.15
CA ALA A 300 24.35 -19.42 12.86
C ALA A 300 23.24 -19.85 11.89
N LEU A 301 22.53 -20.91 12.28
CA LEU A 301 21.30 -21.35 11.66
C LEU A 301 20.13 -20.90 12.53
N ILE A 302 19.16 -20.22 11.93
CA ILE A 302 18.03 -19.61 12.63
C ILE A 302 16.73 -20.08 11.97
N GLU A 303 15.84 -20.66 12.76
CA GLU A 303 14.49 -21.02 12.33
C GLU A 303 13.48 -20.11 13.05
N SER A 304 12.65 -19.42 12.26
CA SER A 304 11.67 -18.48 12.79
C SER A 304 10.45 -18.39 11.88
N LYS A 305 9.29 -18.10 12.47
CA LYS A 305 8.17 -17.55 11.70
C LYS A 305 8.44 -16.08 11.38
N GLY A 306 7.94 -15.59 10.25
CA GLY A 306 8.11 -14.21 9.84
C GLY A 306 6.99 -13.70 8.92
N TYR A 307 7.01 -12.39 8.68
CA TYR A 307 6.13 -11.70 7.75
C TYR A 307 6.97 -10.87 6.77
N VAL A 308 6.73 -11.00 5.47
CA VAL A 308 7.42 -10.23 4.43
C VAL A 308 6.76 -8.86 4.30
N LEU A 309 7.50 -7.81 4.62
CA LEU A 309 7.02 -6.42 4.54
C LEU A 309 7.11 -5.89 3.11
N GLY A 310 8.12 -6.31 2.34
CA GLY A 310 8.39 -5.82 0.99
C GLY A 310 9.77 -6.26 0.48
N HIS A 311 10.27 -5.59 -0.56
CA HIS A 311 11.61 -5.82 -1.12
C HIS A 311 12.33 -4.51 -1.46
N ILE A 312 13.66 -4.59 -1.57
CA ILE A 312 14.52 -3.50 -2.05
C ILE A 312 14.34 -3.37 -3.57
N HIS A 313 13.65 -2.30 -3.99
CA HIS A 313 13.34 -2.03 -5.39
C HIS A 313 14.55 -1.46 -6.16
N SER A 314 15.24 -0.49 -5.57
CA SER A 314 16.44 0.10 -6.15
C SER A 314 17.35 0.69 -5.07
N ILE A 315 18.63 0.82 -5.42
CA ILE A 315 19.66 1.44 -4.60
C ILE A 315 20.07 2.71 -5.31
N ASP A 316 19.97 3.84 -4.62
CA ASP A 316 20.34 5.12 -5.20
C ASP A 316 21.87 5.28 -5.16
N VAL A 317 22.47 5.39 -6.35
CA VAL A 317 23.92 5.43 -6.57
C VAL A 317 24.49 6.84 -6.32
N ASP A 318 23.63 7.86 -6.28
CA ASP A 318 24.04 9.27 -6.21
C ASP A 318 24.29 9.71 -4.75
N SER A 319 25.24 9.04 -4.09
CA SER A 319 25.67 9.35 -2.72
C SER A 319 26.72 10.46 -2.69
N THR A 320 26.45 11.62 -3.29
CA THR A 320 27.22 12.84 -3.00
C THR A 320 27.15 13.22 -1.50
N ARG A 321 26.28 12.54 -0.72
CA ARG A 321 26.19 12.70 0.73
C ARG A 321 26.16 11.36 1.51
N HIS A 322 27.37 10.88 1.82
CA HIS A 322 27.76 10.20 3.07
C HIS A 322 27.53 8.68 3.12
N GLU A 323 28.26 7.97 4.00
CA GLU A 323 28.42 6.50 4.09
C GLU A 323 27.15 5.73 4.51
N ARG A 324 25.98 6.13 4.02
CA ARG A 324 24.68 5.49 4.24
C ARG A 324 24.12 5.05 2.89
N GLN A 325 23.42 3.93 2.87
CA GLN A 325 22.85 3.39 1.64
C GLN A 325 21.38 3.84 1.55
N PRO A 326 21.05 4.84 0.73
CA PRO A 326 19.67 5.13 0.39
C PRO A 326 19.11 3.97 -0.44
N VAL A 327 18.13 3.26 0.12
CA VAL A 327 17.40 2.19 -0.53
C VAL A 327 15.96 2.60 -0.73
N ASN A 328 15.42 2.30 -1.90
CA ASN A 328 14.00 2.48 -2.19
C ASN A 328 13.30 1.14 -1.98
N ILE A 329 12.28 1.13 -1.12
CA ILE A 329 11.58 -0.08 -0.72
C ILE A 329 10.15 -0.04 -1.24
N GLU A 330 9.71 -1.14 -1.84
CA GLU A 330 8.32 -1.37 -2.22
C GLU A 330 7.66 -2.26 -1.15
N PHE A 331 6.68 -1.70 -0.43
CA PHE A 331 5.96 -2.39 0.64
C PHE A 331 4.69 -3.08 0.14
N ASN A 332 4.36 -4.22 0.73
CA ASN A 332 3.25 -5.08 0.31
C ASN A 332 1.86 -4.49 0.58
N ASN A 333 1.70 -3.63 1.60
CA ASN A 333 0.41 -3.14 2.11
C ASN A 333 0.14 -1.65 1.77
N GLN A 334 0.63 -1.13 0.65
CA GLN A 334 0.31 0.25 0.28
C GLN A 334 -1.15 0.38 -0.19
N PRO A 335 -1.93 1.32 0.38
CA PRO A 335 -3.28 1.61 -0.08
C PRO A 335 -3.22 2.18 -1.50
N SER A 336 -4.02 1.59 -2.39
CA SER A 336 -4.08 1.85 -3.84
C SER A 336 -4.77 3.18 -4.16
N ILE A 337 -4.45 4.26 -3.46
CA ILE A 337 -5.12 5.56 -3.62
C ILE A 337 -4.58 6.33 -4.85
N SER A 338 -3.44 5.93 -5.40
CA SER A 338 -2.94 6.46 -6.68
C SER A 338 -2.27 5.36 -7.50
N ASN A 339 -2.45 5.41 -8.83
CA ASN A 339 -1.79 4.54 -9.81
C ASN A 339 -0.25 4.71 -9.87
N GLU A 340 0.35 5.45 -8.93
CA GLU A 340 1.80 5.62 -8.81
C GLU A 340 2.30 4.78 -7.63
N LYS A 341 3.09 3.75 -7.94
CA LYS A 341 3.80 2.94 -6.93
C LYS A 341 4.64 3.87 -6.04
N CYS A 342 4.28 3.99 -4.77
CA CYS A 342 4.98 4.89 -3.85
C CYS A 342 6.20 4.16 -3.26
N HIS A 343 7.40 4.42 -3.76
CA HIS A 343 8.60 3.87 -3.13
C HIS A 343 8.95 4.66 -1.87
N ILE A 344 9.10 3.97 -0.73
CA ILE A 344 9.57 4.61 0.51
C ILE A 344 11.09 4.54 0.53
N ARG A 345 11.74 5.71 0.58
CA ARG A 345 13.19 5.81 0.68
C ARG A 345 13.63 5.64 2.13
N TRP A 346 14.38 4.57 2.41
CA TRP A 346 15.08 4.38 3.68
C TRP A 346 16.55 4.73 3.52
N THR A 347 17.10 5.43 4.51
CA THR A 347 18.54 5.68 4.60
C THR A 347 19.12 4.74 5.65
N LEU A 348 19.70 3.64 5.19
CA LEU A 348 20.25 2.60 6.05
C LEU A 348 21.71 2.89 6.39
N GLN A 349 22.15 2.43 7.56
CA GLN A 349 23.58 2.45 7.90
C GLN A 349 24.34 1.50 6.97
N ALA A 350 25.65 1.74 6.80
CA ALA A 350 26.50 0.78 6.11
C ALA A 350 26.40 -0.60 6.80
N SER A 351 26.37 -1.68 6.02
CA SER A 351 26.39 -3.07 6.52
C SER A 351 27.67 -3.75 6.06
N ALA A 352 28.12 -4.79 6.78
CA ALA A 352 29.26 -5.60 6.36
C ALA A 352 29.01 -6.40 5.07
N LYS A 353 27.73 -6.66 4.73
CA LYS A 353 27.32 -7.26 3.47
C LYS A 353 26.53 -6.25 2.65
N SER A 354 26.86 -6.09 1.37
CA SER A 354 26.13 -5.16 0.50
C SER A 354 24.66 -5.57 0.31
N ILE A 355 23.76 -4.62 0.55
CA ILE A 355 22.34 -4.72 0.21
C ILE A 355 22.22 -4.59 -1.31
N GLN A 356 21.45 -5.48 -1.92
CA GLN A 356 21.23 -5.56 -3.36
C GLN A 356 19.75 -5.37 -3.72
N GLN A 357 19.49 -5.04 -4.98
CA GLN A 357 18.14 -5.06 -5.53
C GLN A 357 17.55 -6.47 -5.43
N GLY A 358 16.30 -6.57 -4.99
CA GLY A 358 15.60 -7.84 -4.79
C GLY A 358 15.75 -8.45 -3.39
N ASP A 359 16.62 -7.91 -2.53
CA ASP A 359 16.68 -8.32 -1.13
C ASP A 359 15.33 -8.07 -0.43
N LEU A 360 14.91 -8.99 0.43
CA LEU A 360 13.62 -8.96 1.10
C LEU A 360 13.70 -8.27 2.46
N VAL A 361 12.68 -7.47 2.78
CA VAL A 361 12.52 -6.83 4.09
C VAL A 361 11.44 -7.60 4.84
N CYS A 362 11.79 -8.17 5.99
CA CYS A 362 10.89 -9.02 6.77
C CYS A 362 10.88 -8.67 8.26
N LEU A 363 9.79 -9.01 8.95
CA LEU A 363 9.69 -8.94 10.40
C LEU A 363 9.58 -10.36 10.95
N LEU A 364 10.56 -10.77 11.75
CA LEU A 364 10.60 -12.08 12.40
C LEU A 364 9.75 -12.10 13.67
N LYS A 365 9.26 -13.28 14.05
CA LYS A 365 8.38 -13.46 15.20
C LYS A 365 9.03 -12.95 16.48
N GLY A 366 8.37 -11.97 17.10
CA GLY A 366 8.83 -11.35 18.34
C GLY A 366 10.01 -10.39 18.18
N ALA A 367 10.42 -10.09 16.94
CA ALA A 367 11.42 -9.05 16.67
C ALA A 367 10.79 -7.67 16.68
N GLN A 368 11.52 -6.68 17.21
CA GLN A 368 11.09 -5.27 17.22
C GLN A 368 11.56 -4.49 15.99
N LYS A 369 12.59 -4.98 15.31
CA LYS A 369 13.21 -4.34 14.14
C LYS A 369 13.14 -5.27 12.93
N PRO A 370 12.94 -4.74 11.71
CA PRO A 370 12.99 -5.55 10.50
C PRO A 370 14.39 -6.15 10.25
N THR A 371 14.42 -7.27 9.54
CA THR A 371 15.63 -7.97 9.06
C THR A 371 15.63 -7.93 7.53
N ILE A 372 16.78 -7.67 6.92
CA ILE A 372 16.96 -7.74 5.46
C ILE A 372 17.64 -9.06 5.11
N ILE A 373 17.01 -9.83 4.22
CA ILE A 373 17.41 -11.19 3.87
C ILE A 373 17.48 -11.38 2.37
N ARG A 374 18.40 -12.21 1.90
CA ARG A 374 18.53 -12.60 0.49
C ARG A 374 18.03 -14.02 0.30
N ALA A 375 17.18 -14.22 -0.71
CA ALA A 375 16.61 -15.52 -1.04
C ALA A 375 17.59 -16.37 -1.87
N TYR A 376 17.73 -17.64 -1.49
CA TYR A 376 18.46 -18.68 -2.23
C TYR A 376 17.54 -19.88 -2.47
N LYS A 377 18.02 -20.94 -3.12
CA LYS A 377 17.18 -22.08 -3.58
C LYS A 377 16.32 -22.71 -2.47
N ASP A 378 16.84 -22.85 -1.25
CA ASP A 378 16.19 -23.56 -0.13
C ASP A 378 16.36 -22.88 1.23
N HIS A 379 16.92 -21.67 1.27
CA HIS A 379 17.13 -20.92 2.51
C HIS A 379 17.29 -19.42 2.22
N PHE A 380 17.41 -18.63 3.28
CA PHE A 380 17.69 -17.21 3.21
C PHE A 380 18.99 -16.87 3.93
N VAL A 381 19.76 -15.94 3.39
CA VAL A 381 20.95 -15.39 4.05
C VAL A 381 20.60 -14.05 4.67
N ILE A 382 20.97 -13.86 5.93
CA ILE A 382 20.83 -12.56 6.58
C ILE A 382 21.89 -11.62 6.04
N ILE A 383 21.42 -10.51 5.45
CA ILE A 383 22.25 -9.38 5.00
C ILE A 383 22.32 -8.33 6.09
N VAL A 384 21.17 -7.95 6.65
CA VAL A 384 21.07 -7.05 7.80
C VAL A 384 20.25 -7.70 8.90
N ILE A 385 20.87 -8.00 10.05
CA ILE A 385 20.19 -8.73 11.13
C ILE A 385 19.06 -7.91 11.80
N ALA A 386 19.28 -6.62 12.00
CA ALA A 386 18.31 -5.71 12.62
C ALA A 386 18.48 -4.29 12.10
N VAL A 387 17.50 -3.82 11.33
CA VAL A 387 17.50 -2.49 10.71
C VAL A 387 17.32 -1.40 11.76
N ALA A 388 18.28 -0.48 11.85
CA ALA A 388 18.22 0.71 12.69
C ALA A 388 17.83 1.95 11.87
N LEU A 389 16.57 2.38 11.97
CA LEU A 389 16.08 3.60 11.34
C LEU A 389 16.47 4.84 12.16
N GLN A 390 17.06 5.85 11.54
CA GLN A 390 17.25 7.16 12.16
C GLN A 390 16.13 8.11 11.74
N ASN A 391 15.40 8.64 12.72
CA ASN A 391 14.31 9.60 12.57
C ASN A 391 14.75 10.84 11.78
N LYS A 392 14.51 10.84 10.47
CA LYS A 392 14.28 12.00 9.60
C LYS A 392 13.73 11.50 8.26
N MET A 393 12.48 11.02 8.29
CA MET A 393 11.70 10.86 7.06
C MET A 393 11.28 12.27 6.60
N GLN A 394 11.81 12.76 5.49
CA GLN A 394 11.41 14.03 4.90
C GLN A 394 10.77 13.82 3.52
N ARG A 395 9.45 14.02 3.45
CA ARG A 395 8.75 14.57 2.29
C ARG A 395 7.66 15.55 2.77
N LYS A 396 7.33 16.50 1.89
CA LYS A 396 6.53 17.71 2.15
C LYS A 396 5.02 17.51 2.26
N ASP A 397 4.51 16.29 2.05
CA ASP A 397 3.06 16.05 2.00
C ASP A 397 2.69 15.04 3.09
N GLY A 398 1.75 15.42 3.96
CA GLY A 398 1.55 14.90 5.32
C GLY A 398 1.02 13.47 5.48
N CYS A 399 1.60 12.47 4.80
CA CYS A 399 1.15 11.07 4.86
C CYS A 399 1.94 10.11 5.79
N PHE A 400 2.82 10.58 6.68
CA PHE A 400 3.72 9.68 7.44
C PHE A 400 3.36 9.53 8.93
N GLU A 401 2.43 8.62 9.26
CA GLU A 401 2.28 8.06 10.62
C GLU A 401 2.63 6.56 10.74
N HIS A 402 3.02 5.87 9.66
CA HIS A 402 2.77 4.41 9.59
C HIS A 402 3.93 3.41 9.79
N ILE A 403 5.15 3.80 10.18
CA ILE A 403 6.15 2.79 10.61
C ILE A 403 6.13 2.54 12.11
N HIS A 404 5.81 3.56 12.92
CA HIS A 404 5.59 3.37 14.36
C HIS A 404 4.27 2.66 14.69
N SER A 405 3.39 2.53 13.69
CA SER A 405 2.18 1.70 13.72
C SER A 405 2.27 0.58 12.67
N LEU A 406 3.40 -0.15 12.62
CA LEU A 406 3.33 -1.54 12.14
C LEU A 406 2.12 -2.15 12.86
N PRO A 407 1.11 -2.68 12.15
CA PRO A 407 0.00 -3.37 12.78
C PRO A 407 0.59 -4.31 13.81
N SER A 408 -0.10 -4.57 14.92
CA SER A 408 0.29 -5.70 15.76
C SER A 408 0.18 -6.95 14.88
N ILE A 409 1.26 -7.30 14.15
CA ILE A 409 1.31 -8.44 13.23
C ILE A 409 1.29 -9.64 14.15
N ARG A 410 0.07 -10.06 14.50
CA ARG A 410 -0.17 -11.23 15.35
C ARG A 410 -0.07 -12.51 14.53
N ASN A 411 -0.09 -12.41 13.20
CA ASN A 411 -0.11 -13.55 12.30
C ASN A 411 1.17 -13.61 11.43
N PHE A 412 2.13 -14.43 11.86
CA PHE A 412 3.35 -14.72 11.11
C PHE A 412 3.10 -15.92 10.20
N SER A 413 3.02 -15.68 8.89
CA SER A 413 2.48 -16.63 7.91
C SER A 413 3.50 -17.52 7.20
N ARG A 414 4.80 -17.30 7.43
CA ARG A 414 5.88 -18.02 6.73
C ARG A 414 6.90 -18.56 7.72
N ASP A 415 7.37 -19.77 7.46
CA ASP A 415 8.54 -20.34 8.12
C ASP A 415 9.80 -19.95 7.34
N PHE A 416 10.78 -19.39 8.04
CA PHE A 416 12.06 -18.97 7.49
C PHE A 416 13.18 -19.85 8.04
N LEU A 417 14.00 -20.40 7.13
CA LEU A 417 15.31 -20.97 7.42
C LEU A 417 16.37 -19.93 7.05
N LEU A 418 16.99 -19.33 8.05
CA LEU A 418 17.92 -18.21 7.94
C LEU A 418 19.33 -18.66 8.28
N ILE A 419 20.29 -18.27 7.44
CA ILE A 419 21.72 -18.49 7.68
C ILE A 419 22.39 -17.14 7.88
N TRP A 420 23.11 -17.00 8.99
CA TRP A 420 23.97 -15.86 9.23
C TRP A 420 25.42 -16.31 9.29
N ASP A 421 26.14 -16.05 8.21
CA ASP A 421 27.52 -16.48 7.99
C ASP A 421 28.48 -15.29 8.13
N TRP A 422 29.45 -15.38 9.05
CA TRP A 422 30.48 -14.37 9.30
C TRP A 422 31.83 -14.72 8.67
N GLU A 423 32.02 -15.93 8.11
CA GLU A 423 33.32 -16.45 7.71
C GLU A 423 33.77 -16.00 6.30
N GLN A 424 32.90 -15.36 5.51
CA GLN A 424 33.23 -14.89 4.15
C GLN A 424 33.18 -13.37 3.98
N SER A 425 34.17 -12.82 3.26
CA SER A 425 34.11 -11.50 2.62
C SER A 425 33.47 -11.61 1.22
N PRO A 426 32.72 -10.60 0.74
CA PRO A 426 31.96 -10.67 -0.53
C PRO A 426 32.79 -10.67 -1.82
N GLU A 427 34.12 -10.48 -1.73
CA GLU A 427 35.01 -10.19 -2.86
C GLU A 427 35.16 -11.33 -3.88
N HIS A 428 34.60 -12.52 -3.63
CA HIS A 428 34.74 -13.70 -4.49
C HIS A 428 33.42 -14.29 -5.02
N LEU A 429 32.28 -13.63 -4.86
CA LEU A 429 30.98 -14.25 -5.19
C LEU A 429 30.19 -13.43 -6.21
N GLN A 430 30.75 -13.30 -7.43
CA GLN A 430 30.09 -12.63 -8.57
C GLN A 430 29.43 -13.61 -9.57
N CYS A 431 29.49 -14.94 -9.36
CA CYS A 431 28.86 -15.91 -10.26
C CYS A 431 27.87 -16.86 -9.56
N GLN A 432 26.76 -17.11 -10.26
CA GLN A 432 25.68 -18.03 -9.85
C GLN A 432 26.14 -19.50 -9.82
N GLU A 433 27.18 -19.85 -10.59
CA GLU A 433 27.74 -21.20 -10.72
C GLU A 433 28.69 -21.60 -9.57
N GLU A 434 29.32 -20.64 -8.86
CA GLU A 434 30.22 -20.95 -7.73
C GLU A 434 29.48 -21.27 -6.42
N TYR A 435 28.17 -21.02 -6.36
CA TYR A 435 27.33 -21.28 -5.19
C TYR A 435 26.83 -22.73 -5.04
N GLU A 436 26.97 -23.57 -6.07
CA GLU A 436 26.79 -25.01 -5.89
C GLU A 436 27.91 -25.60 -5.01
N CYS A 437 29.07 -24.95 -4.95
CA CYS A 437 30.23 -25.34 -4.15
C CYS A 437 30.10 -24.97 -2.65
N THR A 438 29.27 -23.97 -2.29
CA THR A 438 28.97 -23.65 -0.87
C THR A 438 28.13 -24.72 -0.21
N ILE A 439 27.27 -25.42 -0.96
CA ILE A 439 26.44 -26.53 -0.45
C ILE A 439 27.32 -27.69 0.07
N GLU A 440 28.44 -28.01 -0.60
CA GLU A 440 29.39 -29.03 -0.13
C GLU A 440 30.07 -28.67 1.22
N ARG A 441 30.26 -27.37 1.52
CA ARG A 441 30.78 -26.91 2.82
C ARG A 441 29.77 -27.08 3.95
N TYR A 442 28.49 -26.82 3.71
CA TYR A 442 27.43 -26.98 4.71
C TYR A 442 27.04 -28.46 4.92
N SER A 443 27.31 -29.31 3.94
CA SER A 443 27.15 -30.78 3.99
C SER A 443 28.04 -31.47 5.04
N SER A 444 29.08 -30.79 5.55
CA SER A 444 29.97 -31.29 6.60
C SER A 444 29.41 -31.16 8.03
N VAL A 445 28.23 -30.55 8.21
CA VAL A 445 27.58 -30.41 9.51
C VAL A 445 26.72 -31.66 9.80
N PRO A 446 26.97 -32.44 10.87
CA PRO A 446 26.39 -33.77 11.07
C PRO A 446 24.85 -33.88 11.12
N GLU A 447 24.15 -32.75 11.27
CA GLU A 447 22.68 -32.68 11.35
C GLU A 447 22.04 -31.94 10.16
N TYR A 448 22.81 -31.60 9.12
CA TYR A 448 22.26 -31.14 7.83
C TYR A 448 21.40 -32.22 7.16
N SER A 449 21.57 -33.49 7.56
CA SER A 449 20.71 -34.62 7.18
C SER A 449 19.24 -34.48 7.63
N ARG A 450 18.92 -33.67 8.65
CA ARG A 450 17.54 -33.29 9.00
C ARG A 450 16.97 -32.18 8.12
N ILE A 451 17.83 -31.35 7.52
CA ILE A 451 17.45 -30.31 6.55
C ILE A 451 17.14 -30.95 5.19
N GLU A 452 17.80 -32.06 4.84
CA GLU A 452 17.47 -32.85 3.64
C GLU A 452 16.03 -33.36 3.62
N THR A 453 15.47 -33.80 4.75
CA THR A 453 14.08 -34.29 4.81
C THR A 453 13.01 -33.21 4.52
N ASN A 454 13.33 -31.92 4.63
CA ASN A 454 12.41 -30.79 4.42
C ASN A 454 12.87 -29.80 3.33
N ARG A 455 13.88 -30.16 2.54
CA ARG A 455 14.47 -29.27 1.53
C ARG A 455 13.43 -28.74 0.54
N VAL A 456 12.51 -29.60 0.11
CA VAL A 456 11.42 -29.23 -0.79
C VAL A 456 10.47 -28.22 -0.13
N ALA A 457 10.09 -28.44 1.14
CA ALA A 457 9.24 -27.50 1.89
C ALA A 457 9.92 -26.13 2.06
N ASN A 458 11.23 -26.12 2.33
CA ASN A 458 11.99 -24.89 2.44
C ASN A 458 12.10 -24.13 1.11
N SER A 459 12.36 -24.83 0.01
CA SER A 459 12.32 -24.22 -1.34
C SER A 459 10.96 -23.62 -1.66
N ILE A 460 9.86 -24.30 -1.28
CA ILE A 460 8.51 -23.75 -1.44
C ILE A 460 8.32 -22.50 -0.57
N ASN A 461 8.78 -22.49 0.67
CA ASN A 461 8.72 -21.32 1.54
C ASN A 461 9.50 -20.12 0.98
N VAL A 462 10.63 -20.37 0.30
CA VAL A 462 11.35 -19.31 -0.43
C VAL A 462 10.50 -18.73 -1.55
N VAL A 463 9.91 -19.58 -2.40
CA VAL A 463 9.04 -19.14 -3.49
C VAL A 463 7.85 -18.34 -2.96
N LEU A 464 7.24 -18.79 -1.86
CA LEU A 464 6.14 -18.08 -1.20
C LEU A 464 6.55 -16.70 -0.68
N ALA A 465 7.72 -16.57 -0.04
CA ALA A 465 8.20 -15.29 0.46
C ALA A 465 8.50 -14.29 -0.68
N LEU A 466 9.05 -14.77 -1.80
CA LEU A 466 9.28 -13.96 -3.00
C LEU A 466 7.98 -13.53 -3.66
N ALA A 467 6.99 -14.43 -3.74
CA ALA A 467 5.65 -14.11 -4.23
C ALA A 467 4.94 -13.07 -3.35
N ASP A 468 5.06 -13.19 -2.01
CA ASP A 468 4.52 -12.21 -1.07
C ASP A 468 5.12 -10.83 -1.33
N ALA A 469 6.43 -10.74 -1.59
CA ALA A 469 7.18 -9.52 -1.87
C ALA A 469 6.87 -8.86 -3.23
N ARG A 470 5.97 -9.44 -4.05
CA ARG A 470 5.67 -9.00 -5.42
C ARG A 470 6.86 -9.09 -6.39
N ASN A 471 7.90 -9.83 -6.03
CA ASN A 471 9.13 -10.00 -6.82
C ASN A 471 9.11 -11.34 -7.60
N TYR A 472 7.93 -11.74 -8.08
CA TYR A 472 7.77 -13.01 -8.76
C TYR A 472 6.80 -12.88 -9.93
N GLU A 473 7.26 -13.28 -11.11
CA GLU A 473 6.44 -13.31 -12.31
C GLU A 473 5.45 -14.47 -12.27
N GLN A 474 4.25 -14.24 -12.76
CA GLN A 474 3.18 -15.24 -12.84
C GLN A 474 3.64 -16.54 -13.52
N ASP A 475 4.38 -16.43 -14.63
CA ASP A 475 4.82 -17.57 -15.43
C ASP A 475 5.92 -18.39 -14.73
N VAL A 476 6.73 -17.73 -13.90
CA VAL A 476 7.71 -18.43 -13.07
C VAL A 476 6.98 -19.20 -11.97
N LEU A 477 5.95 -18.61 -11.33
CA LEU A 477 5.18 -19.29 -10.28
C LEU A 477 4.43 -20.51 -10.82
N HIS A 478 3.84 -20.41 -12.01
CA HIS A 478 3.20 -21.55 -12.68
C HIS A 478 4.17 -22.70 -12.92
N ARG A 479 5.38 -22.42 -13.42
CA ARG A 479 6.40 -23.46 -13.65
C ARG A 479 6.81 -24.14 -12.36
N GLN A 480 6.98 -23.40 -11.27
CA GLN A 480 7.30 -23.96 -9.95
C GLN A 480 6.15 -24.79 -9.39
N ILE A 481 4.89 -24.32 -9.49
CA ILE A 481 3.72 -25.10 -9.07
C ILE A 481 3.69 -26.43 -9.80
N LYS A 482 3.81 -26.43 -11.13
CA LYS A 482 3.80 -27.67 -11.94
C LYS A 482 4.94 -28.62 -11.55
N HIS A 483 6.12 -28.09 -11.25
CA HIS A 483 7.26 -28.88 -10.79
C HIS A 483 6.97 -29.56 -9.45
N TYR A 484 6.52 -28.81 -8.44
CA TYR A 484 6.23 -29.36 -7.11
C TYR A 484 4.98 -30.22 -7.07
N GLU A 485 3.96 -29.95 -7.91
CA GLU A 485 2.81 -30.82 -8.12
C GLU A 485 3.24 -32.20 -8.62
N GLY A 486 4.18 -32.26 -9.56
CA GLY A 486 4.72 -33.53 -10.07
C GLY A 486 5.51 -34.32 -9.02
N MET A 487 6.09 -33.64 -8.03
CA MET A 487 6.90 -34.28 -6.98
C MET A 487 6.08 -34.69 -5.74
N LEU A 488 5.19 -33.81 -5.27
CA LEU A 488 4.48 -33.95 -4.00
C LEU A 488 2.99 -34.27 -4.15
N GLY A 489 2.45 -34.16 -5.36
CA GLY A 489 1.01 -34.25 -5.64
C GLY A 489 0.29 -32.90 -5.50
N GLY A 490 -0.80 -32.72 -6.25
CA GLY A 490 -1.58 -31.47 -6.30
C GLY A 490 -2.34 -31.11 -5.04
N GLU A 491 -2.53 -32.10 -4.14
CA GLU A 491 -3.21 -31.98 -2.85
C GLU A 491 -2.26 -31.68 -1.68
N ASN A 492 -0.94 -31.60 -1.93
CA ASN A 492 0.01 -31.29 -0.88
C ASN A 492 -0.18 -29.86 -0.34
N LEU A 493 -0.18 -29.67 0.99
CA LEU A 493 -0.44 -28.38 1.64
C LEU A 493 0.49 -27.25 1.16
N HIS A 494 1.76 -27.55 0.87
CA HIS A 494 2.71 -26.55 0.36
C HIS A 494 2.38 -26.14 -1.08
N VAL A 495 1.93 -27.08 -1.91
CA VAL A 495 1.47 -26.81 -3.28
C VAL A 495 0.19 -25.98 -3.27
N LEU A 496 -0.75 -26.29 -2.36
CA LEU A 496 -1.96 -25.49 -2.17
C LEU A 496 -1.62 -24.06 -1.75
N ALA A 497 -0.59 -23.84 -0.92
CA ALA A 497 -0.13 -22.49 -0.59
C ALA A 497 0.43 -21.74 -1.81
N LEU A 498 1.16 -22.42 -2.71
CA LEU A 498 1.65 -21.80 -3.95
C LEU A 498 0.48 -21.42 -4.89
N LYS A 499 -0.52 -22.29 -5.04
CA LYS A 499 -1.74 -22.00 -5.80
C LYS A 499 -2.51 -20.81 -5.24
N GLU A 500 -2.57 -20.69 -3.91
CA GLU A 500 -3.18 -19.53 -3.25
C GLU A 500 -2.45 -18.23 -3.59
N SER A 501 -1.12 -18.23 -3.54
CA SER A 501 -0.32 -17.06 -3.94
C SER A 501 -0.51 -16.72 -5.41
N LEU A 502 -0.66 -17.72 -6.29
CA LEU A 502 -0.95 -17.51 -7.70
C LEU A 502 -2.34 -16.90 -7.93
N ALA A 503 -3.36 -17.41 -7.25
CA ALA A 503 -4.72 -16.86 -7.31
C ALA A 503 -4.75 -15.37 -6.90
N TRP A 504 -3.94 -15.00 -5.91
CA TRP A 504 -3.79 -13.61 -5.48
C TRP A 504 -3.05 -12.74 -6.51
N ILE A 505 -2.10 -13.29 -7.26
CA ILE A 505 -1.43 -12.58 -8.36
C ILE A 505 -2.43 -12.28 -9.48
N TYR A 506 -3.30 -13.22 -9.85
CA TYR A 506 -4.34 -12.97 -10.85
C TYR A 506 -5.25 -11.80 -10.46
N TYR A 507 -5.67 -11.75 -9.20
CA TYR A 507 -6.48 -10.63 -8.70
C TYR A 507 -5.75 -9.29 -8.84
N ARG A 508 -4.46 -9.23 -8.47
CA ARG A 508 -3.64 -8.01 -8.63
C ARG A 508 -3.42 -7.57 -10.07
N GLN A 509 -3.48 -8.50 -11.02
CA GLN A 509 -3.42 -8.21 -12.46
C GLN A 509 -4.80 -7.85 -13.04
N ASN A 510 -5.81 -7.68 -12.18
CA ASN A 510 -7.20 -7.38 -12.55
C ASN A 510 -7.90 -8.51 -13.33
N ASP A 511 -7.38 -9.75 -13.27
CA ASP A 511 -8.04 -10.96 -13.80
C ASP A 511 -8.90 -11.60 -12.71
N VAL A 512 -9.99 -10.90 -12.35
CA VAL A 512 -10.89 -11.26 -11.24
C VAL A 512 -11.53 -12.64 -11.46
N MET A 513 -11.85 -12.99 -12.71
CA MET A 513 -12.48 -14.27 -13.04
C MET A 513 -11.56 -15.46 -12.77
N LYS A 514 -10.31 -15.41 -13.24
CA LYS A 514 -9.34 -16.49 -12.94
C LYS A 514 -9.00 -16.56 -11.46
N ALA A 515 -8.88 -15.42 -10.78
CA ALA A 515 -8.65 -15.39 -9.34
C ALA A 515 -9.77 -16.10 -8.58
N LYS A 516 -11.03 -15.79 -8.90
CA LYS A 516 -12.22 -16.39 -8.30
C LYS A 516 -12.24 -17.91 -8.52
N GLU A 517 -12.07 -18.37 -9.75
CA GLU A 517 -12.08 -19.80 -10.07
C GLU A 517 -10.97 -20.56 -9.32
N SER A 518 -9.76 -19.98 -9.28
CA SER A 518 -8.61 -20.57 -8.58
C SER A 518 -8.83 -20.68 -7.07
N PHE A 519 -9.41 -19.65 -6.44
CA PHE A 519 -9.73 -19.69 -5.01
C PHE A 519 -10.83 -20.69 -4.67
N LEU A 520 -11.88 -20.80 -5.49
CA LEU A 520 -12.96 -21.78 -5.28
C LEU A 520 -12.43 -23.23 -5.33
N GLN A 521 -11.64 -23.56 -6.37
CA GLN A 521 -11.00 -24.87 -6.48
C GLN A 521 -10.07 -25.17 -5.30
N LEU A 522 -9.28 -24.17 -4.88
CA LEU A 522 -8.37 -24.29 -3.74
C LEU A 522 -9.12 -24.55 -2.41
N ILE A 523 -10.19 -23.81 -2.16
CA ILE A 523 -11.00 -23.92 -0.94
C ILE A 523 -11.66 -25.30 -0.87
N GLN A 524 -12.17 -25.81 -2.00
CA GLN A 524 -12.75 -27.15 -2.06
C GLN A 524 -11.73 -28.22 -1.65
N VAL A 525 -10.52 -28.20 -2.22
CA VAL A 525 -9.47 -29.16 -1.88
C VAL A 525 -9.03 -29.02 -0.41
N ARG A 526 -8.90 -27.79 0.11
CA ARG A 526 -8.56 -27.57 1.54
C ARG A 526 -9.66 -28.03 2.48
N ASN A 527 -10.93 -27.86 2.10
CA ASN A 527 -12.08 -28.35 2.86
C ASN A 527 -12.01 -29.86 3.03
N ASP A 528 -11.68 -30.59 1.96
CA ASP A 528 -11.62 -32.06 1.98
C ASP A 528 -10.43 -32.58 2.81
N LEU A 529 -9.29 -31.89 2.76
CA LEU A 529 -8.05 -32.34 3.44
C LEU A 529 -7.91 -31.88 4.89
N GLN A 530 -8.18 -30.59 5.15
CA GLN A 530 -7.94 -29.96 6.45
C GLN A 530 -9.23 -29.72 7.23
N GLY A 531 -10.38 -29.75 6.55
CA GLY A 531 -11.68 -29.43 7.09
C GLY A 531 -12.08 -27.97 6.85
N LYS A 532 -13.40 -27.76 6.83
CA LYS A 532 -14.05 -26.46 6.60
C LYS A 532 -13.64 -25.36 7.58
N TYR A 533 -13.21 -25.75 8.78
CA TYR A 533 -12.89 -24.83 9.87
C TYR A 533 -11.39 -24.68 10.13
N HIS A 534 -10.54 -25.26 9.30
CA HIS A 534 -9.10 -25.11 9.45
C HIS A 534 -8.67 -23.67 9.15
N GLN A 535 -7.68 -23.15 9.88
CA GLN A 535 -7.25 -21.74 9.80
C GLN A 535 -6.86 -21.34 8.36
N ASP A 536 -6.14 -22.20 7.63
CA ASP A 536 -5.73 -21.93 6.25
C ASP A 536 -6.90 -21.96 5.25
N THR A 537 -7.93 -22.76 5.53
CA THR A 537 -9.16 -22.79 4.74
C THR A 537 -9.91 -21.48 4.92
N LEU A 538 -10.11 -21.05 6.17
CA LEU A 538 -10.76 -19.78 6.50
C LEU A 538 -10.00 -18.58 5.89
N LYS A 539 -8.66 -18.64 5.88
CA LYS A 539 -7.82 -17.62 5.24
C LYS A 539 -8.07 -17.53 3.73
N SER A 540 -8.20 -18.67 3.04
CA SER A 540 -8.52 -18.68 1.61
C SER A 540 -9.92 -18.15 1.32
N VAL A 541 -10.91 -18.52 2.13
CA VAL A 541 -12.29 -17.99 2.03
C VAL A 541 -12.29 -16.47 2.25
N ALA A 542 -11.56 -15.97 3.25
CA ALA A 542 -11.42 -14.54 3.50
C ALA A 542 -10.83 -13.78 2.29
N LYS A 543 -9.78 -14.33 1.67
CA LYS A 543 -9.19 -13.74 0.46
C LYS A 543 -10.14 -13.78 -0.74
N LEU A 544 -10.91 -14.85 -0.90
CA LEU A 544 -11.95 -14.92 -1.93
C LEU A 544 -13.00 -13.82 -1.73
N GLY A 545 -13.40 -13.56 -0.47
CA GLY A 545 -14.26 -12.42 -0.13
C GLY A 545 -13.70 -11.07 -0.61
N LEU A 546 -12.40 -10.83 -0.42
CA LEU A 546 -11.72 -9.63 -0.95
C LEU A 546 -11.78 -9.55 -2.48
N VAL A 547 -11.59 -10.68 -3.19
CA VAL A 547 -11.69 -10.74 -4.66
C VAL A 547 -13.07 -10.33 -5.14
N TYR A 548 -14.13 -10.79 -4.46
CA TYR A 548 -15.50 -10.42 -4.81
C TYR A 548 -15.77 -8.92 -4.66
N MET A 549 -15.20 -8.24 -3.68
CA MET A 549 -15.41 -6.80 -3.48
C MET A 549 -14.58 -5.93 -4.42
N GLY A 550 -13.39 -6.35 -4.84
CA GLY A 550 -12.59 -5.59 -5.81
C GLY A 550 -13.23 -5.45 -7.19
N GLY A 551 -14.22 -6.30 -7.52
CA GLY A 551 -15.02 -6.19 -8.73
C GLY A 551 -16.14 -5.14 -8.65
N VAL A 552 -16.22 -4.40 -7.55
CA VAL A 552 -17.40 -3.64 -7.13
C VAL A 552 -16.98 -2.26 -6.67
N ASN A 553 -17.57 -1.22 -7.26
CA ASN A 553 -17.50 0.13 -6.70
C ASN A 553 -18.35 0.20 -5.42
N CYS A 554 -17.78 -0.21 -4.29
CA CYS A 554 -18.36 0.02 -2.96
C CYS A 554 -17.73 1.26 -2.32
N ASP A 555 -18.54 2.17 -1.80
CA ASP A 555 -18.15 3.37 -1.02
C ASP A 555 -17.57 3.04 0.38
N LEU A 556 -17.00 1.84 0.57
CA LEU A 556 -16.49 1.39 1.87
C LEU A 556 -14.99 1.65 2.02
N ASP A 557 -14.56 2.01 3.23
CA ASP A 557 -13.15 2.12 3.57
C ASP A 557 -12.52 0.72 3.52
N GLU A 558 -11.51 0.55 2.65
CA GLU A 558 -10.69 -0.65 2.49
C GLU A 558 -10.16 -1.14 3.86
N ARG A 559 -9.97 -0.24 4.83
CA ARG A 559 -9.52 -0.54 6.20
C ARG A 559 -10.50 -1.37 7.01
N ASP A 560 -11.80 -1.05 6.97
CA ASP A 560 -12.81 -1.76 7.77
C ASP A 560 -13.04 -3.16 7.23
N THR A 561 -12.95 -3.31 5.90
CA THR A 561 -12.96 -4.59 5.22
C THR A 561 -11.78 -5.47 5.65
N ILE A 562 -10.55 -4.96 5.56
CA ILE A 562 -9.34 -5.67 6.01
C ILE A 562 -9.43 -6.02 7.50
N ARG A 563 -10.01 -5.13 8.33
CA ARG A 563 -10.23 -5.37 9.77
C ARG A 563 -11.14 -6.58 10.01
N ILE A 564 -12.28 -6.66 9.33
CA ILE A 564 -13.24 -7.76 9.48
C ILE A 564 -12.61 -9.09 9.03
N PHE A 565 -11.94 -9.12 7.88
CA PHE A 565 -11.30 -10.36 7.41
C PHE A 565 -10.12 -10.79 8.31
N ASN A 566 -9.39 -9.86 8.91
CA ASN A 566 -8.39 -10.17 9.93
C ASN A 566 -9.02 -10.71 11.23
N GLN A 567 -10.20 -10.24 11.63
CA GLN A 567 -10.95 -10.78 12.78
C GLN A 567 -11.42 -12.21 12.53
N ILE A 568 -11.87 -12.52 11.31
CA ILE A 568 -12.21 -13.88 10.87
C ILE A 568 -10.96 -14.77 10.92
N GLU A 569 -9.83 -14.28 10.40
CA GLU A 569 -8.55 -15.01 10.43
C GLU A 569 -8.04 -15.27 11.87
N SER A 570 -8.40 -14.42 12.82
CA SER A 570 -7.95 -14.48 14.23
C SER A 570 -8.99 -15.00 15.21
N ASN A 571 -10.17 -15.42 14.73
CA ASN A 571 -11.27 -15.97 15.53
C ASN A 571 -11.75 -15.04 16.69
N ILE A 572 -11.64 -13.72 16.50
CA ILE A 572 -12.04 -12.70 17.49
C ILE A 572 -13.58 -12.55 17.51
N GLN A 573 -14.14 -12.07 18.63
CA GLN A 573 -15.57 -11.77 18.76
C GLN A 573 -16.00 -10.69 17.75
N MET A 574 -16.99 -11.01 16.93
CA MET A 574 -17.58 -10.10 15.96
C MET A 574 -18.68 -9.24 16.60
N SER A 575 -18.72 -7.96 16.22
CA SER A 575 -19.83 -7.06 16.55
C SER A 575 -21.01 -7.23 15.58
N GLU A 576 -22.16 -6.65 15.93
CA GLU A 576 -23.32 -6.57 15.04
C GLU A 576 -22.99 -5.79 13.76
N GLU A 577 -22.20 -4.71 13.86
CA GLU A 577 -21.73 -3.94 12.70
C GLU A 577 -20.92 -4.82 11.74
N ASP A 578 -20.04 -5.68 12.26
CA ASP A 578 -19.24 -6.59 11.43
C ASP A 578 -20.15 -7.61 10.70
N MET A 579 -21.23 -8.08 11.34
CA MET A 579 -22.23 -8.97 10.72
C MET A 579 -23.06 -8.28 9.64
N ILE A 580 -23.43 -7.00 9.84
CA ILE A 580 -24.13 -6.21 8.82
C ILE A 580 -23.22 -6.04 7.59
N GLN A 581 -21.94 -5.72 7.80
CA GLN A 581 -21.00 -5.56 6.69
C GLN A 581 -20.77 -6.88 5.94
N LEU A 582 -20.61 -8.00 6.65
CA LEU A 582 -20.53 -9.31 6.01
C LEU A 582 -21.82 -9.68 5.31
N GLY A 583 -22.99 -9.40 5.89
CA GLY A 583 -24.27 -9.61 5.23
C GLY A 583 -24.37 -8.92 3.87
N ARG A 584 -23.76 -7.74 3.71
CA ARG A 584 -23.71 -6.98 2.44
C ARG A 584 -22.70 -7.51 1.43
N LEU A 585 -21.60 -8.11 1.89
CA LEU A 585 -20.38 -8.30 1.09
C LEU A 585 -19.93 -9.76 0.95
N SER A 586 -20.48 -10.67 1.74
CA SER A 586 -20.09 -12.09 1.76
C SER A 586 -20.90 -12.94 0.78
N ASN A 587 -20.40 -14.15 0.52
CA ASN A 587 -21.14 -15.23 -0.13
C ASN A 587 -21.78 -16.16 0.92
N HIS A 588 -22.65 -17.07 0.48
CA HIS A 588 -23.34 -17.98 1.41
C HIS A 588 -22.40 -18.93 2.15
N GLU A 589 -21.29 -19.36 1.55
CA GLU A 589 -20.30 -20.25 2.18
C GLU A 589 -19.63 -19.58 3.39
N LEU A 590 -19.21 -18.32 3.27
CA LEU A 590 -18.61 -17.59 4.38
C LEU A 590 -19.63 -17.33 5.50
N MET A 591 -20.86 -16.94 5.14
CA MET A 591 -21.92 -16.73 6.12
C MET A 591 -22.29 -18.03 6.85
N GLU A 592 -22.31 -19.15 6.13
CA GLU A 592 -22.55 -20.49 6.68
C GLU A 592 -21.54 -20.84 7.77
N LEU A 593 -20.26 -20.65 7.47
CA LEU A 593 -19.17 -20.95 8.40
C LEU A 593 -19.27 -20.11 9.69
N LEU A 594 -19.65 -18.84 9.58
CA LEU A 594 -19.77 -17.94 10.74
C LEU A 594 -20.93 -18.32 11.65
N LEU A 595 -22.08 -18.67 11.07
CA LEU A 595 -23.25 -19.13 11.82
C LEU A 595 -23.01 -20.47 12.51
N GLU A 596 -22.11 -21.30 11.98
CA GLU A 596 -21.70 -22.59 12.56
C GLU A 596 -20.61 -22.47 13.64
N GLN A 597 -19.61 -21.61 13.46
CA GLN A 597 -18.49 -21.49 14.41
C GLN A 597 -18.87 -20.88 15.77
N LYS A 598 -19.95 -20.11 15.84
CA LYS A 598 -20.28 -19.27 17.01
C LYS A 598 -21.71 -19.54 17.50
N GLN A 599 -22.04 -20.82 17.72
CA GLN A 599 -23.35 -21.37 18.12
C GLN A 599 -24.07 -20.76 19.36
N GLY A 600 -23.70 -19.57 19.85
CA GLY A 600 -24.47 -18.90 20.90
C GLY A 600 -24.33 -17.37 21.05
N ASN A 601 -23.53 -16.67 20.23
CA ASN A 601 -23.25 -15.23 20.45
C ASN A 601 -23.56 -14.32 19.26
N ILE A 602 -23.94 -14.84 18.09
CA ILE A 602 -24.30 -14.03 16.93
C ILE A 602 -25.82 -14.03 16.81
N LYS A 603 -26.44 -12.91 17.17
CA LYS A 603 -27.87 -12.67 16.98
C LYS A 603 -28.08 -12.11 15.57
N VAL A 604 -28.93 -12.75 14.79
CA VAL A 604 -29.40 -12.23 13.51
C VAL A 604 -30.43 -11.14 13.83
N THR A 605 -30.06 -9.88 13.64
CA THR A 605 -30.96 -8.73 13.83
C THR A 605 -31.64 -8.34 12.52
N GLU A 606 -32.66 -7.50 12.59
CA GLU A 606 -33.36 -6.98 11.41
C GLU A 606 -32.36 -6.30 10.45
N GLU A 607 -31.38 -5.56 10.98
CA GLU A 607 -30.34 -4.87 10.24
C GLU A 607 -29.44 -5.82 9.45
N VAL A 608 -29.13 -7.00 10.00
CA VAL A 608 -28.39 -8.06 9.30
C VAL A 608 -29.23 -8.63 8.16
N VAL A 609 -30.53 -8.86 8.38
CA VAL A 609 -31.45 -9.36 7.33
C VAL A 609 -31.60 -8.32 6.22
N ILE A 610 -31.71 -7.03 6.54
CA ILE A 610 -31.72 -5.93 5.56
C ILE A 610 -30.43 -5.91 4.75
N ALA A 611 -29.27 -6.04 5.40
CA ALA A 611 -27.98 -6.11 4.73
C ALA A 611 -27.89 -7.27 3.74
N VAL A 612 -28.35 -8.45 4.14
CA VAL A 612 -28.41 -9.66 3.29
C VAL A 612 -29.40 -9.46 2.13
N ALA A 613 -30.55 -8.85 2.37
CA ALA A 613 -31.52 -8.58 1.31
C ALA A 613 -30.97 -7.59 0.26
N LYS A 614 -30.06 -6.68 0.65
CA LYS A 614 -29.32 -5.78 -0.26
C LYS A 614 -28.09 -6.42 -0.91
N ASN A 615 -27.75 -7.66 -0.55
CA ASN A 615 -26.59 -8.34 -1.09
C ASN A 615 -26.87 -8.87 -2.52
N TRP A 616 -26.21 -8.23 -3.46
CA TRP A 616 -26.18 -8.49 -4.89
C TRP A 616 -25.16 -9.57 -5.33
N ILE A 617 -24.33 -10.10 -4.42
CA ILE A 617 -23.40 -11.21 -4.70
C ILE A 617 -24.15 -12.54 -4.56
N ASP A 618 -24.81 -12.75 -3.42
CA ASP A 618 -25.38 -14.05 -3.04
C ASP A 618 -26.51 -13.95 -2.00
N GLY A 619 -27.17 -12.78 -1.92
CA GLY A 619 -28.14 -12.48 -0.87
C GLY A 619 -29.28 -13.49 -0.78
N TYR A 620 -29.72 -14.06 -1.90
CA TYR A 620 -30.71 -15.14 -1.92
C TYR A 620 -30.24 -16.40 -1.17
N GLN A 621 -29.03 -16.90 -1.45
CA GLN A 621 -28.53 -18.11 -0.80
C GLN A 621 -28.23 -17.85 0.67
N ILE A 622 -27.70 -16.66 0.99
CA ILE A 622 -27.46 -16.26 2.38
C ILE A 622 -28.77 -16.21 3.17
N LEU A 623 -29.82 -15.58 2.61
CA LEU A 623 -31.11 -15.50 3.28
C LEU A 623 -31.75 -16.89 3.46
N LYS A 624 -31.63 -17.76 2.46
CA LYS A 624 -32.07 -19.16 2.55
C LYS A 624 -31.37 -19.88 3.70
N LEU A 625 -30.06 -19.70 3.82
CA LEU A 625 -29.25 -20.27 4.89
C LEU A 625 -29.65 -19.72 6.27
N LEU A 626 -29.98 -18.43 6.38
CA LEU A 626 -30.50 -17.85 7.62
C LEU A 626 -31.82 -18.50 8.04
N PHE A 627 -32.75 -18.73 7.11
CA PHE A 627 -33.98 -19.48 7.39
C PHE A 627 -33.73 -20.95 7.74
N GLU A 628 -32.66 -21.58 7.22
CA GLU A 628 -32.34 -22.97 7.57
C GLU A 628 -31.72 -23.11 8.97
N LYS A 629 -30.89 -22.14 9.40
CA LYS A 629 -30.09 -22.25 10.64
C LYS A 629 -30.56 -21.36 11.79
N ARG A 630 -31.33 -20.31 11.53
CA ARG A 630 -31.74 -19.26 12.47
C ARG A 630 -33.17 -18.75 12.19
N ASP A 631 -34.07 -19.63 11.75
CA ASP A 631 -35.46 -19.29 11.36
C ASP A 631 -36.20 -18.42 12.40
N GLU A 632 -36.01 -18.69 13.69
CA GLU A 632 -36.66 -17.96 14.79
C GLU A 632 -36.16 -16.52 14.97
N GLU A 633 -34.96 -16.20 14.47
CA GLU A 633 -34.35 -14.86 14.60
C GLU A 633 -34.63 -13.97 13.37
N VAL A 634 -35.05 -14.56 12.25
CA VAL A 634 -35.35 -13.82 11.02
C VAL A 634 -36.73 -13.16 11.12
N THR A 635 -36.74 -11.84 11.27
CA THR A 635 -37.96 -11.03 11.24
C THR A 635 -38.19 -10.44 9.86
N ILE A 636 -39.43 -10.52 9.36
CA ILE A 636 -39.82 -9.86 8.12
C ILE A 636 -40.55 -8.56 8.45
N THR A 637 -39.99 -7.45 7.99
CA THR A 637 -40.56 -6.11 8.15
C THR A 637 -40.69 -5.42 6.80
N GLU A 638 -41.40 -4.30 6.75
CA GLU A 638 -41.46 -3.44 5.56
C GLU A 638 -40.07 -3.03 5.05
N LYS A 639 -39.09 -2.83 5.96
CA LYS A 639 -37.71 -2.48 5.57
C LYS A 639 -36.99 -3.63 4.88
N VAL A 640 -37.16 -4.86 5.36
CA VAL A 640 -36.60 -6.07 4.73
C VAL A 640 -37.22 -6.27 3.35
N LEU A 641 -38.54 -6.10 3.22
CA LEU A 641 -39.25 -6.19 1.94
C LEU A 641 -38.80 -5.10 0.96
N THR A 642 -38.66 -3.85 1.43
CA THR A 642 -38.14 -2.75 0.60
C THR A 642 -36.72 -3.06 0.12
N ALA A 643 -35.85 -3.57 0.99
CA ALA A 643 -34.48 -3.95 0.64
C ALA A 643 -34.43 -5.09 -0.39
N ALA A 644 -35.31 -6.08 -0.29
CA ALA A 644 -35.44 -7.14 -1.29
C ALA A 644 -35.91 -6.59 -2.64
N VAL A 645 -36.90 -5.71 -2.65
CA VAL A 645 -37.41 -5.07 -3.87
C VAL A 645 -36.40 -4.13 -4.50
N GLU A 646 -35.54 -3.48 -3.73
CA GLU A 646 -34.44 -2.65 -4.24
C GLU A 646 -33.26 -3.47 -4.81
N ASN A 647 -33.21 -4.79 -4.58
CA ASN A 647 -32.14 -5.65 -5.07
C ASN A 647 -32.33 -5.98 -6.55
N TRP A 648 -31.38 -5.56 -7.39
CA TRP A 648 -31.49 -5.68 -8.84
C TRP A 648 -31.20 -7.10 -9.35
N ASP A 649 -30.36 -7.87 -8.67
CA ASP A 649 -29.93 -9.19 -9.15
C ASP A 649 -30.82 -10.34 -8.63
N TYR A 650 -31.14 -10.33 -7.33
CA TYR A 650 -31.85 -11.44 -6.66
C TYR A 650 -33.20 -11.04 -6.04
N GLY A 651 -33.67 -9.81 -6.27
CA GLY A 651 -34.85 -9.28 -5.59
C GLY A 651 -36.11 -10.14 -5.75
N TYR A 652 -36.35 -10.68 -6.94
CA TYR A 652 -37.47 -11.59 -7.20
C TYR A 652 -37.37 -12.89 -6.37
N GLN A 653 -36.21 -13.55 -6.40
CA GLN A 653 -35.98 -14.82 -5.69
C GLN A 653 -36.01 -14.63 -4.17
N ILE A 654 -35.45 -13.53 -3.68
CA ILE A 654 -35.51 -13.15 -2.26
C ILE A 654 -36.97 -12.96 -1.85
N LEU A 655 -37.75 -12.18 -2.60
CA LEU A 655 -39.15 -11.93 -2.26
C LEU A 655 -40.00 -13.21 -2.33
N GLN A 656 -39.76 -14.07 -3.32
CA GLN A 656 -40.41 -15.37 -3.42
C GLN A 656 -40.14 -16.23 -2.18
N LEU A 657 -38.87 -16.30 -1.73
CA LEU A 657 -38.48 -17.04 -0.53
C LEU A 657 -39.16 -16.49 0.73
N LEU A 658 -39.25 -15.16 0.88
CA LEU A 658 -39.94 -14.52 1.99
C LEU A 658 -41.43 -14.92 2.04
N PHE A 659 -42.12 -14.91 0.89
CA PHE A 659 -43.50 -15.41 0.80
C PHE A 659 -43.61 -16.90 1.11
N GLU A 660 -42.67 -17.73 0.65
CA GLU A 660 -42.69 -19.18 0.94
C GLU A 660 -42.54 -19.49 2.44
N LYS A 661 -41.73 -18.71 3.17
CA LYS A 661 -41.41 -18.98 4.58
C LYS A 661 -42.38 -18.33 5.57
N ARG A 662 -42.88 -17.12 5.29
CA ARG A 662 -43.61 -16.27 6.26
C ARG A 662 -44.68 -15.41 5.57
N ASP A 663 -45.43 -15.98 4.63
CA ASP A 663 -46.52 -15.31 3.89
C ASP A 663 -47.44 -14.43 4.77
N LYS A 664 -47.79 -14.90 5.97
CA LYS A 664 -48.71 -14.21 6.89
C LYS A 664 -48.15 -12.94 7.52
N GLU A 665 -46.83 -12.76 7.55
CA GLU A 665 -46.16 -11.58 8.13
C GLU A 665 -46.02 -10.45 7.10
N ILE A 666 -46.25 -10.75 5.81
CA ILE A 666 -46.07 -9.81 4.71
C ILE A 666 -47.35 -8.99 4.50
N THR A 667 -47.20 -7.68 4.63
CA THR A 667 -48.23 -6.69 4.25
C THR A 667 -47.68 -5.84 3.12
N ILE A 668 -48.46 -5.66 2.06
CA ILE A 668 -48.05 -4.82 0.92
C ILE A 668 -48.41 -3.37 1.20
N THR A 669 -47.40 -2.50 1.22
CA THR A 669 -47.54 -1.06 1.43
C THR A 669 -47.31 -0.29 0.13
N GLU A 670 -47.75 0.96 0.09
CA GLU A 670 -47.49 1.87 -1.03
C GLU A 670 -45.98 2.03 -1.30
N LYS A 671 -45.17 2.11 -0.24
CA LYS A 671 -43.70 2.22 -0.37
C LYS A 671 -43.08 1.02 -1.11
N ILE A 672 -43.53 -0.19 -0.80
CA ILE A 672 -43.07 -1.42 -1.49
C ILE A 672 -43.50 -1.38 -2.96
N LEU A 673 -44.72 -0.94 -3.25
CA LEU A 673 -45.25 -0.84 -4.62
C LEU A 673 -44.50 0.22 -5.45
N THR A 674 -44.22 1.39 -4.89
CA THR A 674 -43.43 2.45 -5.54
C THR A 674 -41.98 1.99 -5.76
N ALA A 675 -41.35 1.33 -4.78
CA ALA A 675 -40.01 0.75 -4.96
C ALA A 675 -40.00 -0.36 -6.03
N THR A 676 -41.07 -1.15 -6.15
CA THR A 676 -41.22 -2.19 -7.17
C THR A 676 -41.35 -1.59 -8.57
N ALA A 677 -42.20 -0.56 -8.69
CA ALA A 677 -42.30 0.24 -9.91
C ALA A 677 -40.97 0.91 -10.26
N GLY A 678 -40.17 1.18 -9.22
CA GLY A 678 -38.81 1.71 -9.17
C GLY A 678 -37.69 0.80 -9.68
N ASN A 679 -37.92 -0.51 -9.80
CA ASN A 679 -36.86 -1.49 -10.05
C ASN A 679 -36.64 -1.71 -11.56
N LEU A 680 -35.40 -1.48 -12.01
CA LEU A 680 -34.98 -1.47 -13.42
C LEU A 680 -34.81 -2.85 -14.07
N GLU A 681 -34.69 -3.92 -13.28
CA GLU A 681 -34.32 -5.26 -13.78
C GLU A 681 -35.39 -6.32 -13.46
N ASN A 682 -35.93 -6.31 -12.23
CA ASN A 682 -36.86 -7.32 -11.74
C ASN A 682 -38.27 -6.76 -11.42
N GLY A 683 -38.51 -5.47 -11.63
CA GLY A 683 -39.74 -4.78 -11.22
C GLY A 683 -41.02 -5.43 -11.75
N TYR A 684 -41.05 -5.83 -13.04
CA TYR A 684 -42.21 -6.51 -13.63
C TYR A 684 -42.50 -7.87 -12.96
N GLN A 685 -41.47 -8.69 -12.75
CA GLN A 685 -41.64 -10.03 -12.15
C GLN A 685 -42.07 -9.94 -10.69
N ILE A 686 -41.46 -9.00 -9.95
CA ILE A 686 -41.82 -8.70 -8.56
C ILE A 686 -43.28 -8.26 -8.49
N LEU A 687 -43.70 -7.30 -9.31
CA LEU A 687 -45.07 -6.80 -9.31
C LEU A 687 -46.09 -7.90 -9.67
N LYS A 688 -45.75 -8.75 -10.65
CA LYS A 688 -46.58 -9.89 -11.03
C LYS A 688 -46.76 -10.87 -9.86
N LEU A 689 -45.69 -11.19 -9.13
CA LEU A 689 -45.75 -12.03 -7.93
C LEU A 689 -46.62 -11.40 -6.83
N LEU A 690 -46.50 -10.08 -6.62
CA LEU A 690 -47.33 -9.36 -5.65
C LEU A 690 -48.83 -9.47 -5.99
N PHE A 691 -49.20 -9.29 -7.26
CA PHE A 691 -50.58 -9.49 -7.71
C PHE A 691 -51.08 -10.92 -7.54
N GLU A 692 -50.23 -11.92 -7.80
CA GLU A 692 -50.56 -13.34 -7.63
C GLU A 692 -50.80 -13.71 -6.15
N LYS A 693 -50.05 -13.11 -5.22
CA LYS A 693 -50.12 -13.44 -3.78
C LYS A 693 -51.10 -12.58 -2.98
N ARG A 694 -51.22 -11.28 -3.31
CA ARG A 694 -51.94 -10.27 -2.53
C ARG A 694 -52.66 -9.22 -3.39
N GLY A 695 -53.14 -9.60 -4.58
CA GLY A 695 -53.74 -8.65 -5.53
C GLY A 695 -54.95 -7.83 -5.01
N GLU A 696 -55.64 -8.27 -3.96
CA GLU A 696 -56.72 -7.49 -3.32
C GLU A 696 -56.20 -6.35 -2.43
N GLU A 697 -54.97 -6.44 -1.92
CA GLU A 697 -54.34 -5.42 -1.07
C GLU A 697 -53.70 -4.30 -1.89
N ILE A 698 -53.44 -4.54 -3.18
CA ILE A 698 -52.76 -3.60 -4.07
C ILE A 698 -53.75 -2.52 -4.53
N LYS A 699 -53.43 -1.27 -4.17
CA LYS A 699 -54.08 -0.07 -4.70
C LYS A 699 -53.13 0.63 -5.65
N ILE A 700 -53.61 0.99 -6.85
CA ILE A 700 -52.81 1.79 -7.78
C ILE A 700 -52.79 3.24 -7.30
N THR A 701 -51.59 3.79 -7.08
CA THR A 701 -51.39 5.21 -6.72
C THR A 701 -50.70 5.97 -7.84
N GLU A 702 -50.86 7.29 -7.86
CA GLU A 702 -50.24 8.16 -8.85
C GLU A 702 -48.72 8.04 -8.84
N GLU A 703 -48.10 8.06 -7.65
CA GLU A 703 -46.65 7.95 -7.47
C GLU A 703 -46.08 6.65 -8.06
N MET A 704 -46.75 5.52 -7.84
CA MET A 704 -46.34 4.23 -8.41
C MET A 704 -46.33 4.26 -9.94
N VAL A 705 -47.38 4.82 -10.53
CA VAL A 705 -47.56 4.85 -12.00
C VAL A 705 -46.59 5.84 -12.63
N GLU A 706 -46.42 7.02 -12.05
CA GLU A 706 -45.42 7.99 -12.51
C GLU A 706 -44.00 7.41 -12.43
N THR A 707 -43.68 6.68 -11.36
CA THR A 707 -42.36 6.04 -11.17
C THR A 707 -42.10 4.98 -12.25
N ALA A 708 -43.07 4.08 -12.50
CA ALA A 708 -42.98 3.11 -13.59
C ALA A 708 -42.82 3.77 -14.96
N THR A 709 -43.53 4.88 -15.17
CA THR A 709 -43.44 5.67 -16.42
C THR A 709 -42.03 6.20 -16.59
N ARG A 710 -41.48 6.93 -15.60
CA ARG A 710 -40.12 7.52 -15.65
C ARG A 710 -39.03 6.48 -15.90
N ILE A 711 -39.15 5.30 -15.34
CA ILE A 711 -38.16 4.23 -15.51
C ILE A 711 -38.04 3.72 -16.94
N SER A 712 -39.08 3.91 -17.75
CA SER A 712 -39.03 3.59 -19.18
C SER A 712 -38.08 4.50 -19.98
N GLU A 713 -37.47 5.50 -19.33
CA GLU A 713 -36.37 6.34 -19.84
C GLU A 713 -34.98 5.71 -19.61
N ALA A 714 -34.84 4.90 -18.56
CA ALA A 714 -33.56 4.43 -18.06
C ALA A 714 -33.13 3.12 -18.74
N ARG A 715 -32.22 3.24 -19.72
CA ARG A 715 -31.67 2.14 -20.54
C ARG A 715 -32.76 1.46 -21.39
N LYS A 716 -32.37 0.67 -22.40
CA LYS A 716 -33.31 0.04 -23.37
C LYS A 716 -34.26 -1.03 -22.76
N SER A 717 -34.53 -1.02 -21.45
CA SER A 717 -35.42 -1.97 -20.78
C SER A 717 -36.90 -1.61 -21.02
N ASP A 718 -37.71 -2.60 -21.38
CA ASP A 718 -39.17 -2.46 -21.54
C ASP A 718 -39.94 -2.68 -20.22
N ASP A 719 -39.26 -2.82 -19.09
CA ASP A 719 -39.88 -3.18 -17.81
C ASP A 719 -40.90 -2.15 -17.32
N GLY A 720 -40.60 -0.84 -17.42
CA GLY A 720 -41.56 0.20 -17.05
C GLY A 720 -42.84 0.14 -17.90
N TYR A 721 -42.71 -0.11 -19.21
CA TYR A 721 -43.85 -0.34 -20.10
C TYR A 721 -44.62 -1.62 -19.73
N ARG A 722 -43.92 -2.72 -19.41
CA ARG A 722 -44.55 -3.99 -18.99
C ARG A 722 -45.27 -3.87 -17.66
N ILE A 723 -44.72 -3.11 -16.71
CA ILE A 723 -45.35 -2.76 -15.44
C ILE A 723 -46.65 -2.00 -15.70
N LEU A 724 -46.61 -0.94 -16.50
CA LEU A 724 -47.81 -0.18 -16.87
C LEU A 724 -48.86 -1.06 -17.54
N LYS A 725 -48.45 -1.91 -18.48
CA LYS A 725 -49.33 -2.86 -19.15
C LYS A 725 -50.01 -3.81 -18.17
N LEU A 726 -49.27 -4.37 -17.22
CA LEU A 726 -49.82 -5.25 -16.18
C LEU A 726 -50.83 -4.50 -15.28
N LEU A 727 -50.52 -3.27 -14.89
CA LEU A 727 -51.42 -2.44 -14.09
C LEU A 727 -52.74 -2.17 -14.82
N PHE A 728 -52.68 -1.84 -16.12
CA PHE A 728 -53.87 -1.69 -16.95
C PHE A 728 -54.65 -3.00 -17.10
N GLU A 729 -53.98 -4.14 -17.27
CA GLU A 729 -54.65 -5.45 -17.38
C GLU A 729 -55.38 -5.86 -16.09
N LYS A 730 -54.84 -5.50 -14.91
CA LYS A 730 -55.40 -5.93 -13.62
C LYS A 730 -56.40 -4.95 -13.01
N ARG A 731 -56.18 -3.63 -13.17
CA ARG A 731 -56.94 -2.57 -12.47
C ARG A 731 -57.09 -1.30 -13.33
N SER A 732 -57.47 -1.46 -14.61
CA SER A 732 -57.65 -0.33 -15.54
C SER A 732 -58.52 0.81 -15.00
N GLU A 733 -59.59 0.49 -14.26
CA GLU A 733 -60.55 1.47 -13.76
C GLU A 733 -59.97 2.38 -12.66
N GLU A 734 -59.02 1.89 -11.86
CA GLU A 734 -58.31 2.66 -10.83
C GLU A 734 -57.29 3.65 -11.44
N MET A 735 -56.95 3.48 -12.72
CA MET A 735 -56.01 4.33 -13.44
C MET A 735 -56.69 5.63 -13.89
N ILE A 736 -56.73 6.63 -13.01
CA ILE A 736 -57.35 7.94 -13.26
C ILE A 736 -56.35 9.06 -13.58
N PHE A 737 -55.05 8.85 -13.32
CA PHE A 737 -53.98 9.86 -13.43
C PHE A 737 -53.41 10.01 -14.85
N ILE A 738 -54.27 9.97 -15.88
CA ILE A 738 -53.86 9.83 -17.28
C ILE A 738 -53.04 11.03 -17.79
N GLU A 739 -53.36 12.26 -17.36
CA GLU A 739 -52.62 13.47 -17.79
C GLU A 739 -51.16 13.46 -17.31
N GLY A 740 -50.90 13.08 -16.05
CA GLY A 740 -49.54 12.99 -15.50
C GLY A 740 -48.68 11.95 -16.23
N ILE A 741 -49.26 10.79 -16.58
CA ILE A 741 -48.59 9.76 -17.37
C ILE A 741 -48.25 10.29 -18.77
N LEU A 742 -49.18 10.99 -19.43
CA LEU A 742 -48.96 11.57 -20.76
C LEU A 742 -47.84 12.60 -20.74
N GLU A 743 -47.80 13.48 -19.74
CA GLU A 743 -46.74 14.48 -19.60
C GLU A 743 -45.36 13.84 -19.43
N ILE A 744 -45.25 12.80 -18.61
CA ILE A 744 -43.99 12.08 -18.39
C ILE A 744 -43.62 11.30 -19.66
N ALA A 745 -44.53 10.49 -20.19
CA ALA A 745 -44.29 9.65 -21.37
C ALA A 745 -43.90 10.46 -22.61
N ALA A 746 -44.46 11.66 -22.79
CA ALA A 746 -44.10 12.58 -23.86
C ALA A 746 -42.61 13.01 -23.84
N LYS A 747 -41.97 12.99 -22.66
CA LYS A 747 -40.56 13.35 -22.50
C LYS A 747 -39.61 12.16 -22.65
N ILE A 748 -40.12 10.93 -22.59
CA ILE A 748 -39.34 9.70 -22.63
C ILE A 748 -38.87 9.40 -24.06
N ARG A 749 -37.59 9.07 -24.21
CA ARG A 749 -36.95 8.84 -25.52
C ARG A 749 -37.27 7.50 -26.18
N TYR A 750 -37.36 6.40 -25.41
CA TYR A 750 -37.35 5.04 -25.98
C TYR A 750 -38.74 4.37 -26.03
N TYR A 751 -39.50 4.41 -24.93
CA TYR A 751 -40.82 3.76 -24.84
C TYR A 751 -41.98 4.75 -24.63
N GLY A 752 -41.71 6.06 -24.76
CA GLY A 752 -42.72 7.10 -24.55
C GLY A 752 -43.90 6.96 -25.50
N LYS A 753 -43.63 6.65 -26.76
CA LYS A 753 -44.66 6.43 -27.80
C LYS A 753 -45.52 5.20 -27.47
N GLU A 754 -44.91 4.08 -27.09
CA GLU A 754 -45.59 2.82 -26.76
C GLU A 754 -46.49 2.98 -25.54
N ILE A 755 -46.06 3.75 -24.53
CA ILE A 755 -46.87 4.09 -23.36
C ILE A 755 -48.09 4.92 -23.80
N ILE A 756 -47.90 5.93 -24.66
CA ILE A 756 -49.00 6.75 -25.17
C ILE A 756 -49.98 5.91 -26.01
N MET A 757 -49.48 4.98 -26.83
CA MET A 757 -50.33 4.02 -27.55
C MET A 757 -51.14 3.14 -26.60
N LEU A 758 -50.53 2.64 -25.52
CA LEU A 758 -51.22 1.85 -24.50
C LEU A 758 -52.34 2.65 -23.81
N LEU A 759 -52.10 3.93 -23.51
CA LEU A 759 -53.13 4.83 -22.95
C LEU A 759 -54.29 5.03 -23.92
N LEU A 760 -53.99 5.24 -25.21
CA LEU A 760 -55.00 5.39 -26.25
C LEU A 760 -55.79 4.10 -26.46
N GLU A 761 -55.17 2.92 -26.34
CA GLU A 761 -55.84 1.62 -26.47
C GLU A 761 -56.76 1.34 -25.28
N LYS A 762 -56.30 1.57 -24.05
CA LYS A 762 -57.00 1.13 -22.83
C LYS A 762 -57.92 2.19 -22.21
N GLN A 763 -57.59 3.47 -22.35
CA GLN A 763 -58.29 4.59 -21.72
C GLN A 763 -58.51 5.74 -22.71
N ARG A 764 -58.83 5.41 -23.98
CA ARG A 764 -58.96 6.36 -25.08
C ARG A 764 -59.66 7.64 -24.67
N GLU A 765 -60.86 7.52 -24.08
CA GLU A 765 -61.75 8.64 -23.70
C GLU A 765 -61.15 9.59 -22.66
N LYS A 766 -60.28 9.10 -21.77
CA LYS A 766 -59.63 9.91 -20.72
C LYS A 766 -58.39 10.69 -21.21
N VAL A 767 -57.85 10.37 -22.39
CA VAL A 767 -56.69 11.06 -22.96
C VAL A 767 -57.10 12.43 -23.50
N VAL A 768 -56.71 13.51 -22.81
CA VAL A 768 -56.99 14.89 -23.24
C VAL A 768 -55.71 15.59 -23.65
N ILE A 769 -55.72 16.28 -24.80
CA ILE A 769 -54.60 17.09 -25.28
C ILE A 769 -54.65 18.45 -24.55
N THR A 770 -53.91 18.57 -23.46
CA THR A 770 -53.81 19.82 -22.68
C THR A 770 -52.56 20.62 -23.05
N GLU A 771 -52.50 21.88 -22.60
CA GLU A 771 -51.33 22.73 -22.81
C GLU A 771 -50.06 22.09 -22.23
N LYS A 772 -50.16 21.44 -21.06
CA LYS A 772 -49.02 20.82 -20.39
C LYS A 772 -48.47 19.64 -21.20
N VAL A 773 -49.35 18.78 -21.71
CA VAL A 773 -48.96 17.64 -22.57
C VAL A 773 -48.27 18.14 -23.85
N VAL A 774 -48.83 19.14 -24.53
CA VAL A 774 -48.21 19.71 -25.75
C VAL A 774 -46.85 20.33 -25.44
N ARG A 775 -46.73 21.06 -24.33
CA ARG A 775 -45.46 21.65 -23.89
C ARG A 775 -44.43 20.56 -23.60
N ALA A 776 -44.82 19.48 -22.90
CA ALA A 776 -43.95 18.36 -22.60
C ALA A 776 -43.40 17.68 -23.86
N ILE A 777 -44.24 17.49 -24.89
CA ILE A 777 -43.81 16.97 -26.20
C ILE A 777 -42.82 17.94 -26.87
N GLY A 778 -43.08 19.25 -26.79
CA GLY A 778 -42.22 20.29 -27.37
C GLY A 778 -40.83 20.37 -26.72
N GLU A 779 -40.74 20.07 -25.42
CA GLU A 779 -39.49 20.01 -24.64
C GLU A 779 -38.71 18.70 -24.83
N SER A 780 -39.29 17.69 -25.48
CA SER A 780 -38.66 16.37 -25.65
C SER A 780 -37.55 16.35 -26.71
N TYR A 781 -36.53 15.51 -26.49
CA TYR A 781 -35.38 15.35 -27.39
C TYR A 781 -35.57 14.24 -28.47
N GLY A 782 -36.68 13.49 -28.44
CA GLY A 782 -36.93 12.28 -29.24
C GLY A 782 -38.03 12.43 -30.31
N ASP A 783 -38.88 11.39 -30.45
CA ASP A 783 -40.00 11.17 -31.41
C ASP A 783 -41.17 12.17 -31.25
N ARG A 784 -40.87 13.44 -31.00
CA ARG A 784 -41.86 14.53 -30.82
C ARG A 784 -42.85 14.63 -31.98
N LYS A 785 -42.41 14.26 -33.18
CA LYS A 785 -43.24 14.28 -34.39
C LYS A 785 -44.20 13.11 -34.40
N GLU A 786 -43.73 11.87 -34.22
CA GLU A 786 -44.60 10.70 -34.17
C GLU A 786 -45.62 10.79 -33.04
N ILE A 787 -45.19 11.21 -31.84
CA ILE A 787 -46.08 11.32 -30.67
C ILE A 787 -47.18 12.35 -30.91
N MET A 788 -46.81 13.54 -31.43
CA MET A 788 -47.78 14.59 -31.69
C MET A 788 -48.73 14.23 -32.84
N MET A 789 -48.25 13.57 -33.90
CA MET A 789 -49.13 13.05 -34.97
C MET A 789 -50.12 12.03 -34.42
N LEU A 790 -49.64 11.05 -33.64
CA LEU A 790 -50.48 10.01 -33.04
C LEU A 790 -51.62 10.60 -32.19
N LEU A 791 -51.32 11.57 -31.32
CA LEU A 791 -52.33 12.20 -30.48
C LEU A 791 -53.37 12.98 -31.30
N LEU A 792 -52.93 13.73 -32.32
CA LEU A 792 -53.83 14.48 -33.19
C LEU A 792 -54.65 13.58 -34.12
N GLU A 793 -54.13 12.44 -34.55
CA GLU A 793 -54.87 11.47 -35.35
C GLU A 793 -55.97 10.79 -34.51
N GLU A 794 -55.63 10.35 -33.30
CA GLU A 794 -56.52 9.56 -32.45
C GLU A 794 -57.50 10.41 -31.62
N ARG A 795 -57.10 11.63 -31.24
CA ARG A 795 -57.85 12.53 -30.34
C ARG A 795 -58.06 13.94 -30.90
N GLY A 796 -57.62 14.24 -32.12
CA GLY A 796 -57.75 15.56 -32.72
C GLY A 796 -59.18 15.99 -33.08
N GLU A 797 -60.20 15.16 -32.89
CA GLU A 797 -61.63 15.54 -33.04
C GLU A 797 -62.26 16.03 -31.72
N ALA A 798 -61.63 15.71 -30.58
CA ALA A 798 -62.03 16.16 -29.25
C ALA A 798 -61.59 17.60 -29.03
N THR A 799 -62.38 18.41 -28.33
CA THR A 799 -62.07 19.84 -28.15
C THR A 799 -60.68 20.05 -27.53
N ILE A 800 -59.80 20.74 -28.25
CA ILE A 800 -58.44 21.09 -27.79
C ILE A 800 -58.48 22.52 -27.23
N SER A 801 -57.81 22.75 -26.11
CA SER A 801 -57.79 24.10 -25.51
C SER A 801 -57.01 25.10 -26.38
N GLU A 802 -57.45 26.35 -26.40
CA GLU A 802 -56.77 27.44 -27.12
C GLU A 802 -55.28 27.53 -26.73
N LYS A 803 -54.98 27.40 -25.43
CA LYS A 803 -53.60 27.40 -24.93
C LYS A 803 -52.76 26.26 -25.52
N ALA A 804 -53.32 25.06 -25.67
CA ALA A 804 -52.63 23.95 -26.33
C ALA A 804 -52.37 24.27 -27.81
N VAL A 805 -53.35 24.85 -28.52
CA VAL A 805 -53.17 25.27 -29.93
C VAL A 805 -52.07 26.33 -30.05
N MET A 806 -52.01 27.30 -29.15
CA MET A 806 -50.95 28.30 -29.11
C MET A 806 -49.56 27.65 -28.95
N GLN A 807 -49.43 26.65 -28.08
CA GLN A 807 -48.16 25.93 -27.92
C GLN A 807 -47.76 25.16 -29.20
N ILE A 808 -48.73 24.58 -29.90
CA ILE A 808 -48.51 23.90 -31.19
C ILE A 808 -48.01 24.91 -32.23
N ALA A 809 -48.71 26.03 -32.37
CA ALA A 809 -48.34 27.11 -33.28
C ALA A 809 -46.94 27.66 -32.98
N ARG A 810 -46.54 27.74 -31.71
CA ARG A 810 -45.28 28.33 -31.26
C ARG A 810 -44.06 27.42 -31.39
N HIS A 811 -44.22 26.10 -31.22
CA HIS A 811 -43.07 25.19 -31.09
C HIS A 811 -43.00 24.08 -32.14
N PHE A 812 -44.08 23.83 -32.91
CA PHE A 812 -44.16 22.70 -33.84
C PHE A 812 -44.15 23.16 -35.31
N ARG A 813 -44.08 22.20 -36.24
CA ARG A 813 -44.10 22.44 -37.70
C ARG A 813 -45.52 22.67 -38.23
N MET A 814 -45.64 23.23 -39.43
CA MET A 814 -46.93 23.49 -40.09
C MET A 814 -47.83 22.25 -40.23
N GLU A 815 -47.26 21.05 -40.38
CA GLU A 815 -47.99 19.79 -40.58
C GLU A 815 -48.94 19.47 -39.41
N PHE A 816 -48.58 19.83 -38.18
CA PHE A 816 -49.45 19.64 -37.00
C PHE A 816 -50.61 20.63 -36.99
N MET A 817 -50.36 21.89 -37.39
CA MET A 817 -51.41 22.89 -37.52
C MET A 817 -52.37 22.55 -38.67
N ALA A 818 -51.88 21.95 -39.76
CA ALA A 818 -52.70 21.45 -40.84
C ALA A 818 -53.64 20.33 -40.37
N LEU A 819 -53.10 19.36 -39.63
CA LEU A 819 -53.89 18.25 -39.08
C LEU A 819 -54.95 18.74 -38.07
N LEU A 820 -54.62 19.71 -37.23
CA LEU A 820 -55.59 20.35 -36.32
C LEU A 820 -56.75 21.00 -37.08
N LEU A 821 -56.46 21.78 -38.12
CA LEU A 821 -57.47 22.43 -38.96
C LEU A 821 -58.37 21.41 -39.64
N GLU A 822 -57.82 20.28 -40.06
CA GLU A 822 -58.57 19.18 -40.68
C GLU A 822 -59.49 18.46 -39.67
N LYS A 823 -58.98 18.16 -38.48
CA LYS A 823 -59.69 17.33 -37.47
C LYS A 823 -60.68 18.13 -36.61
N GLN A 824 -60.35 19.37 -36.23
CA GLN A 824 -61.26 20.24 -35.45
C GLN A 824 -62.30 20.95 -36.32
N ARG A 825 -62.01 21.15 -37.62
CA ARG A 825 -62.87 21.87 -38.58
C ARG A 825 -63.37 23.20 -37.99
N GLU A 826 -64.68 23.35 -37.84
CA GLU A 826 -65.36 24.56 -37.34
C GLU A 826 -65.23 24.75 -35.81
N LYS A 827 -64.78 23.73 -35.05
CA LYS A 827 -64.59 23.85 -33.60
C LYS A 827 -63.35 24.67 -33.21
N LEU A 828 -62.35 24.72 -34.08
CA LEU A 828 -61.13 25.49 -33.85
C LEU A 828 -61.35 26.93 -34.34
N ILE A 829 -61.36 27.87 -33.40
CA ILE A 829 -61.40 29.30 -33.69
C ILE A 829 -59.96 29.82 -33.71
N ILE A 830 -59.56 30.50 -34.79
CA ILE A 830 -58.25 31.14 -34.87
C ILE A 830 -58.35 32.51 -34.20
N THR A 831 -57.75 32.65 -33.02
CA THR A 831 -57.70 33.89 -32.26
C THR A 831 -56.41 34.66 -32.54
N GLU A 832 -56.40 35.96 -32.24
CA GLU A 832 -55.22 36.82 -32.37
C GLU A 832 -53.99 36.25 -31.62
N GLU A 833 -54.21 35.65 -30.44
CA GLU A 833 -53.14 35.04 -29.64
C GLU A 833 -52.53 33.79 -30.29
N ILE A 834 -53.33 32.99 -31.02
CA ILE A 834 -52.81 31.87 -31.83
C ILE A 834 -51.95 32.41 -32.98
N VAL A 835 -52.36 33.52 -33.60
CA VAL A 835 -51.60 34.17 -34.69
C VAL A 835 -50.29 34.72 -34.15
N LYS A 836 -50.29 35.45 -33.02
CA LYS A 836 -49.07 35.92 -32.34
C LYS A 836 -48.13 34.75 -31.99
N ALA A 837 -48.68 33.63 -31.52
CA ALA A 837 -47.91 32.44 -31.22
C ALA A 837 -47.24 31.81 -32.46
N ALA A 838 -47.95 31.75 -33.59
CA ALA A 838 -47.41 31.29 -34.88
C ALA A 838 -46.31 32.22 -35.40
N VAL A 839 -46.50 33.54 -35.29
CA VAL A 839 -45.49 34.55 -35.66
C VAL A 839 -44.23 34.41 -34.80
N ALA A 840 -44.38 34.14 -33.49
CA ALA A 840 -43.27 33.96 -32.56
C ALA A 840 -42.54 32.61 -32.70
N ASN A 841 -42.94 31.74 -33.64
CA ASN A 841 -42.27 30.47 -33.91
C ASN A 841 -40.99 30.69 -34.72
N TYR A 842 -39.85 30.49 -34.05
CA TYR A 842 -38.53 30.82 -34.57
C TYR A 842 -38.11 30.02 -35.81
N HIS A 843 -38.62 28.80 -35.98
CA HIS A 843 -38.15 27.87 -37.01
C HIS A 843 -39.15 27.67 -38.15
N TYR A 844 -40.46 27.79 -37.90
CA TYR A 844 -41.50 27.40 -38.86
C TYR A 844 -42.65 28.41 -38.99
N GLY A 845 -42.54 29.59 -38.36
CA GLY A 845 -43.64 30.57 -38.29
C GLY A 845 -44.19 30.98 -39.66
N GLN A 846 -43.33 31.27 -40.64
CA GLN A 846 -43.75 31.64 -42.01
C GLN A 846 -44.69 30.62 -42.63
N ASN A 847 -44.35 29.33 -42.55
CA ASN A 847 -45.14 28.25 -43.11
C ASN A 847 -46.48 28.06 -42.39
N ILE A 848 -46.51 28.27 -41.06
CA ILE A 848 -47.75 28.19 -40.27
C ILE A 848 -48.67 29.36 -40.61
N ILE A 849 -48.13 30.58 -40.74
CA ILE A 849 -48.90 31.77 -41.12
C ILE A 849 -49.46 31.60 -42.54
N MET A 850 -48.65 31.17 -43.50
CA MET A 850 -49.11 30.89 -44.87
C MET A 850 -50.28 29.90 -44.87
N LEU A 851 -50.16 28.80 -44.14
CA LEU A 851 -51.23 27.79 -44.00
C LEU A 851 -52.51 28.36 -43.37
N LEU A 852 -52.39 29.17 -42.31
CA LEU A 852 -53.53 29.79 -41.64
C LEU A 852 -54.27 30.76 -42.57
N LEU A 853 -53.53 31.56 -43.34
CA LEU A 853 -54.08 32.48 -44.33
C LEU A 853 -54.78 31.73 -45.48
N GLU A 854 -54.18 30.66 -45.99
CA GLU A 854 -54.75 29.85 -47.07
C GLU A 854 -56.04 29.12 -46.66
N LYS A 855 -56.06 28.53 -45.46
CA LYS A 855 -57.17 27.67 -45.02
C LYS A 855 -58.25 28.40 -44.24
N ARG A 856 -57.88 29.44 -43.48
CA ARG A 856 -58.75 30.17 -42.55
C ARG A 856 -58.53 31.68 -42.58
N GLY A 857 -58.01 32.23 -43.68
CA GLY A 857 -57.63 33.65 -43.75
C GLY A 857 -58.74 34.67 -43.43
N LYS A 858 -60.02 34.32 -43.56
CA LYS A 858 -61.13 35.18 -43.14
C LYS A 858 -61.25 35.37 -41.62
N GLU A 859 -60.68 34.45 -40.84
CA GLU A 859 -60.69 34.45 -39.38
C GLU A 859 -59.38 34.96 -38.78
N VAL A 860 -58.33 35.08 -39.59
CA VAL A 860 -57.03 35.62 -39.16
C VAL A 860 -57.12 37.14 -39.10
N GLU A 861 -57.26 37.68 -37.89
CA GLU A 861 -57.20 39.11 -37.63
C GLU A 861 -55.74 39.58 -37.50
N ILE A 862 -55.35 40.60 -38.28
CA ILE A 862 -54.01 41.17 -38.29
C ILE A 862 -54.08 42.53 -37.59
N THR A 863 -53.68 42.56 -36.32
CA THR A 863 -53.64 43.76 -35.48
C THR A 863 -52.24 44.39 -35.46
N GLU A 864 -52.13 45.62 -34.94
CA GLU A 864 -50.85 46.29 -34.73
C GLU A 864 -49.93 45.47 -33.80
N GLU A 865 -50.50 44.81 -32.77
CA GLU A 865 -49.74 43.96 -31.86
C GLU A 865 -49.16 42.70 -32.54
N VAL A 866 -49.89 42.09 -33.49
CA VAL A 866 -49.37 40.94 -34.29
C VAL A 866 -48.16 41.38 -35.12
N LEU A 867 -48.21 42.56 -35.73
CA LEU A 867 -47.13 43.13 -36.54
C LEU A 867 -45.91 43.50 -35.69
N GLU A 868 -46.12 44.04 -34.48
CA GLU A 868 -45.02 44.29 -33.53
C GLU A 868 -44.30 42.99 -33.11
N VAL A 869 -45.04 41.90 -32.88
CA VAL A 869 -44.43 40.61 -32.52
C VAL A 869 -43.61 40.03 -33.69
N ALA A 870 -44.10 40.19 -34.92
CA ALA A 870 -43.40 39.77 -36.14
C ALA A 870 -42.06 40.52 -36.31
N GLU A 871 -42.07 41.82 -36.04
CA GLU A 871 -40.89 42.69 -36.10
C GLU A 871 -39.84 42.34 -35.04
N ARG A 872 -40.26 41.94 -33.83
CA ARG A 872 -39.35 41.67 -32.70
C ARG A 872 -38.78 40.24 -32.63
N ARG A 873 -39.49 39.21 -33.12
CA ARG A 873 -39.19 37.80 -32.73
C ARG A 873 -39.06 36.78 -33.87
N SER A 874 -39.21 37.16 -35.15
CA SER A 874 -39.10 36.21 -36.25
C SER A 874 -37.78 36.31 -37.02
N ASN A 875 -37.11 35.18 -37.25
CA ASN A 875 -35.94 35.10 -38.15
C ASN A 875 -36.32 35.32 -39.62
N PHE A 876 -37.59 35.15 -39.96
CA PHE A 876 -38.19 35.38 -41.28
C PHE A 876 -38.97 36.70 -41.28
N LYS A 877 -38.40 37.75 -40.64
CA LYS A 877 -39.09 39.03 -40.41
C LYS A 877 -39.67 39.57 -41.70
N GLU A 878 -38.87 39.61 -42.77
CA GLU A 878 -39.29 40.16 -44.05
C GLU A 878 -40.40 39.32 -44.68
N GLU A 879 -40.26 37.99 -44.73
CA GLU A 879 -41.24 37.14 -45.40
C GLU A 879 -42.55 37.00 -44.61
N VAL A 880 -42.49 36.96 -43.27
CA VAL A 880 -43.69 36.93 -42.42
C VAL A 880 -44.43 38.28 -42.49
N MET A 881 -43.71 39.40 -42.47
CA MET A 881 -44.31 40.73 -42.63
C MET A 881 -44.93 40.90 -44.02
N GLU A 882 -44.28 40.41 -45.08
CA GLU A 882 -44.84 40.44 -46.44
C GLU A 882 -46.14 39.65 -46.54
N LEU A 883 -46.19 38.43 -45.99
CA LEU A 883 -47.40 37.59 -45.99
C LEU A 883 -48.56 38.24 -45.24
N LEU A 884 -48.31 38.80 -44.06
CA LEU A 884 -49.32 39.47 -43.24
C LEU A 884 -49.83 40.75 -43.92
N LEU A 885 -48.93 41.60 -44.43
CA LEU A 885 -49.30 42.85 -45.10
C LEU A 885 -50.03 42.60 -46.42
N LYS A 886 -49.66 41.55 -47.17
CA LYS A 886 -50.35 41.16 -48.41
C LYS A 886 -51.79 40.69 -48.15
N HIS A 887 -52.02 39.94 -47.07
CA HIS A 887 -53.35 39.52 -46.66
C HIS A 887 -54.19 40.68 -46.10
N GLN A 888 -53.55 41.60 -45.38
CA GLN A 888 -54.19 42.82 -44.88
C GLN A 888 -54.56 43.77 -46.02
N ALA A 889 -53.73 43.89 -47.06
CA ALA A 889 -54.03 44.68 -48.26
C ALA A 889 -55.26 44.16 -49.02
N THR A 890 -55.59 42.86 -48.87
CA THR A 890 -56.84 42.29 -49.40
C THR A 890 -58.07 42.50 -48.50
N ASN A 891 -57.92 43.00 -47.26
CA ASN A 891 -58.99 43.07 -46.26
C ASN A 891 -59.09 44.39 -45.42
N VAL A 892 -58.53 45.51 -45.92
CA VAL A 892 -58.70 46.94 -45.52
C VAL A 892 -57.39 47.65 -45.09
N MET A 893 -57.31 48.92 -45.55
CA MET A 893 -56.28 49.96 -45.46
C MET A 893 -55.29 49.92 -44.27
N ILE A 894 -53.98 49.97 -44.61
CA ILE A 894 -52.84 50.07 -43.69
C ILE A 894 -52.61 51.54 -43.26
N PRO A 895 -52.46 51.87 -41.96
CA PRO A 895 -51.94 53.17 -41.50
C PRO A 895 -50.41 53.29 -41.67
N GLU A 896 -49.96 54.47 -42.12
CA GLU A 896 -48.60 54.84 -42.55
C GLU A 896 -47.42 54.54 -41.59
N LYS A 897 -47.66 54.12 -40.35
CA LYS A 897 -46.58 53.95 -39.36
C LYS A 897 -45.82 52.63 -39.49
N THR A 898 -46.46 51.56 -39.97
CA THR A 898 -45.85 50.22 -40.04
C THR A 898 -44.93 50.04 -41.25
N ILE A 899 -45.11 50.81 -42.32
CA ILE A 899 -44.28 50.75 -43.54
C ILE A 899 -42.85 51.24 -43.27
N LYS A 900 -42.65 52.11 -42.27
CA LYS A 900 -41.34 52.73 -42.01
C LYS A 900 -40.34 51.86 -41.22
N GLY A 901 -40.77 50.75 -40.62
CA GLY A 901 -39.86 49.84 -39.89
C GLY A 901 -39.27 48.70 -40.73
N ALA A 902 -39.84 48.43 -41.92
CA ALA A 902 -39.44 47.31 -42.78
C ALA A 902 -38.54 47.72 -43.97
N ILE A 903 -38.29 49.02 -44.18
CA ILE A 903 -37.52 49.55 -45.33
C ILE A 903 -36.19 50.18 -44.90
N THR A 904 -35.77 50.00 -43.65
CA THR A 904 -34.46 50.47 -43.18
C THR A 904 -33.71 49.33 -42.52
N ASP A 905 -32.96 48.59 -43.34
CA ASP A 905 -31.58 48.16 -43.06
C ASP A 905 -31.04 47.49 -44.34
N GLU A 906 -30.33 48.28 -45.15
CA GLU A 906 -29.35 47.82 -46.15
C GLU A 906 -27.97 47.74 -45.49
#